data_AF-A0A4Y9XUI7-F1
#
_entry.id   AF-A0A4Y9XUI7-F1
#
_cell.length_a   1.000
_cell.length_b   1.000
_cell.length_c   1.000
_cell.angle_alpha   90.00
_cell.angle_beta   90.00
_cell.angle_gamma   90.00
#
_symmetry.space_group_name_H-M   'P 1'
#
loop_
_entity.id
_entity.type
_entity.pdbx_description
1 polymer ?
#
loop_
_entity_poly.entity_id
_entity_poly.type
_entity_poly.pdbx_seq_one_letter_code
_entity_poly.pdbx_strand_id
1 'polypeptide(L)'
;MLGVWRPLLSLALSLAESPIATWAISVAEIQGKSFRSPYEGQTVNEVYGILTAKDNYGGWISDVPSSDPRESNGLRIYGPHALRGVSVGDDISLTGRVAEYRSSPNDLSLTELDLIRDIIIFSHDNPVKPVLLGEERTPPKGQLSRYDDGPDGSGWLAIPNNVTRVEEENDALRPELYGLDFWESLEGQLVTVPSPVAANFPDRYGAVWVYGAWPVSGLNSRGGLTVHFPESEGPPDAHSGAILIGRPLDNTKLPRAYMGMEMSDITGVVTYQFGDYYILPLTAPEVIWTPDERPSPATLRSGLSPCSLTIGDYNVENMGPRSWHLPTIADHIVSYLNAPDIVFLQEIQDDSGRKDDGTVSADKTLSRLTAAIARVSLYEAQYEYAYVAPEDGMDGGQPGGNIRVAYLWRPGKVTLVSGSPVGNATQATEPVLDEEGKVTLRLNPGRIDPTNAAWEEARKPVAAAWQTNTGERLYTVNVHYSSKRDSSSAQGDARPPVNGKSEQRMAQVNVTAAFVSSLLALDPSAHIIVGGDMNEFLQTRSVFAPFDGLLTDMNEVAGVPPAERYTYVYEQHAQEIDHILVSDAVKAKGGAVEHVHINTWATSKGGQASDHDPTVAKVWVCEAEGGEGSQHNDDPESVIVQAPWNQVVVL
;
A
#
# COMPACT_ATOMS: atom_id res chain seq x y z
N MET A 1 -87.52 0.76 -60.86
CA MET A 1 -87.50 -0.47 -61.69
C MET A 1 -86.05 -0.86 -61.91
N LEU A 2 -85.70 -2.13 -61.62
CA LEU A 2 -84.53 -2.90 -62.11
C LEU A 2 -83.14 -2.32 -61.73
N GLY A 3 -82.27 -2.90 -60.90
CA GLY A 3 -82.08 -4.26 -60.43
C GLY A 3 -80.91 -4.93 -61.16
N VAL A 4 -79.69 -4.92 -60.59
CA VAL A 4 -78.62 -5.92 -60.84
C VAL A 4 -77.69 -6.01 -59.61
N TRP A 5 -77.55 -7.23 -59.08
CA TRP A 5 -76.55 -7.66 -58.09
C TRP A 5 -75.30 -8.22 -58.78
N ARG A 6 -74.09 -8.04 -58.20
CA ARG A 6 -72.95 -8.99 -58.15
C ARG A 6 -71.72 -8.38 -57.40
N PRO A 7 -70.75 -9.18 -56.92
CA PRO A 7 -70.33 -9.20 -55.51
C PRO A 7 -68.99 -8.51 -55.21
N LEU A 8 -68.77 -8.22 -53.92
CA LEU A 8 -67.50 -7.85 -53.31
C LEU A 8 -66.54 -9.05 -53.29
N LEU A 9 -65.36 -8.89 -53.90
CA LEU A 9 -64.21 -9.77 -53.73
C LEU A 9 -63.21 -9.03 -52.81
N SER A 10 -63.12 -9.42 -51.55
CA SER A 10 -62.05 -8.95 -50.65
C SER A 10 -60.76 -9.68 -50.98
N LEU A 11 -59.75 -8.93 -51.43
CA LEU A 11 -58.39 -9.42 -51.59
C LEU A 11 -57.71 -9.36 -50.20
N ALA A 12 -57.58 -10.52 -49.54
CA ALA A 12 -56.76 -10.65 -48.34
C ALA A 12 -55.28 -10.72 -48.76
N LEU A 13 -54.52 -9.65 -48.52
CA LEU A 13 -53.07 -9.66 -48.57
C LEU A 13 -52.57 -10.34 -47.29
N SER A 14 -52.05 -11.56 -47.37
CA SER A 14 -51.26 -12.14 -46.28
C SER A 14 -49.88 -11.48 -46.29
N LEU A 15 -49.62 -10.61 -45.32
CA LEU A 15 -48.27 -10.22 -44.97
C LEU A 15 -47.61 -11.46 -44.34
N ALA A 16 -46.75 -12.13 -45.12
CA ALA A 16 -45.82 -13.09 -44.58
C ALA A 16 -44.76 -12.30 -43.80
N GLU A 17 -44.89 -12.25 -42.48
CA GLU A 17 -43.79 -11.85 -41.60
C GLU A 17 -42.69 -12.91 -41.76
N SER A 18 -41.62 -12.53 -42.46
CA SER A 18 -40.39 -13.30 -42.44
C SER A 18 -39.81 -13.18 -41.03
N PRO A 19 -39.47 -14.27 -40.34
CA PRO A 19 -38.81 -14.16 -39.05
C PRO A 19 -37.48 -13.44 -39.27
N ILE A 20 -37.31 -12.28 -38.64
CA ILE A 20 -36.00 -11.68 -38.48
C ILE A 20 -35.22 -12.71 -37.66
N ALA A 21 -34.21 -13.33 -38.27
CA ALA A 21 -33.25 -14.14 -37.54
C ALA A 21 -32.53 -13.21 -36.57
N THR A 22 -32.99 -13.16 -35.33
CA THR A 22 -32.23 -12.60 -34.22
C THR A 22 -31.07 -13.56 -34.00
N TRP A 23 -29.87 -13.14 -34.37
CA TRP A 23 -28.65 -13.89 -34.05
C TRP A 23 -28.56 -14.00 -32.52
N ALA A 24 -28.17 -15.18 -32.02
CA ALA A 24 -27.91 -15.37 -30.60
C ALA A 24 -26.85 -14.36 -30.14
N ILE A 25 -27.10 -13.69 -29.01
CA ILE A 25 -26.18 -12.70 -28.45
C ILE A 25 -25.05 -13.47 -27.75
N SER A 26 -23.82 -13.23 -28.18
CA SER A 26 -22.63 -13.86 -27.59
C SER A 26 -22.28 -13.27 -26.23
N VAL A 27 -21.50 -14.01 -25.44
CA VAL A 27 -20.97 -13.48 -24.17
C VAL A 27 -20.08 -12.25 -24.42
N ALA A 28 -19.29 -12.26 -25.49
CA ALA A 28 -18.44 -11.13 -25.87
C ALA A 28 -19.24 -9.85 -26.15
N GLU A 29 -20.41 -9.97 -26.77
CA GLU A 29 -21.31 -8.83 -26.99
C GLU A 29 -21.95 -8.34 -25.69
N ILE A 30 -22.27 -9.25 -24.76
CA ILE A 30 -22.79 -8.90 -23.43
C ILE A 30 -21.73 -8.15 -22.63
N GLN A 31 -20.49 -8.65 -22.58
CA GLN A 31 -19.40 -7.98 -21.88
C GLN A 31 -19.07 -6.64 -22.55
N GLY A 32 -18.94 -6.62 -23.87
CA GLY A 32 -18.62 -5.42 -24.62
C GLY A 32 -17.16 -4.99 -24.47
N LYS A 33 -16.87 -3.73 -24.82
CA LYS A 33 -15.51 -3.18 -24.95
C LYS A 33 -15.17 -2.11 -23.93
N SER A 34 -16.00 -1.95 -22.91
CA SER A 34 -15.91 -0.92 -21.86
C SER A 34 -16.30 -1.54 -20.52
N PHE A 35 -16.19 -0.79 -19.42
CA PHE A 35 -16.51 -1.26 -18.06
C PHE A 35 -18.00 -1.53 -17.81
N ARG A 36 -18.90 -1.13 -18.73
CA ARG A 36 -20.32 -1.42 -18.62
C ARG A 36 -20.84 -2.08 -19.88
N SER A 37 -21.66 -3.10 -19.67
CA SER A 37 -22.33 -3.85 -20.72
C SER A 37 -23.21 -2.94 -21.59
N PRO A 38 -23.16 -3.08 -22.93
CA PRO A 38 -24.13 -2.44 -23.82
C PRO A 38 -25.55 -3.04 -23.71
N TYR A 39 -25.69 -4.16 -23.01
CA TYR A 39 -26.95 -4.86 -22.79
C TYR A 39 -27.51 -4.69 -21.37
N GLU A 40 -26.91 -3.83 -20.54
CA GLU A 40 -27.38 -3.58 -19.18
C GLU A 40 -28.91 -3.39 -19.10
N GLY A 41 -29.55 -4.16 -18.22
CA GLY A 41 -30.99 -4.15 -17.97
C GLY A 41 -31.83 -4.90 -19.01
N GLN A 42 -31.24 -5.35 -20.12
CA GLN A 42 -31.93 -6.09 -21.17
C GLN A 42 -31.98 -7.59 -20.88
N THR A 43 -33.06 -8.25 -21.29
CA THR A 43 -33.15 -9.72 -21.30
C THR A 43 -32.59 -10.25 -22.60
N VAL A 44 -31.55 -11.05 -22.51
CA VAL A 44 -30.90 -11.77 -23.61
C VAL A 44 -31.36 -13.23 -23.59
N ASN A 45 -31.62 -13.78 -24.77
CA ASN A 45 -32.11 -15.15 -24.92
C ASN A 45 -31.06 -15.96 -25.68
N GLU A 46 -31.04 -17.27 -25.44
CA GLU A 46 -30.14 -18.21 -26.12
C GLU A 46 -28.66 -17.78 -25.97
N VAL A 47 -28.24 -17.39 -24.76
CA VAL A 47 -26.82 -17.16 -24.45
C VAL A 47 -26.16 -18.51 -24.27
N TYR A 48 -25.15 -18.81 -25.08
CA TYR A 48 -24.43 -20.08 -25.09
C TYR A 48 -23.14 -20.00 -24.28
N GLY A 49 -22.72 -21.11 -23.69
CA GLY A 49 -21.41 -21.23 -23.07
C GLY A 49 -21.25 -22.51 -22.24
N ILE A 50 -20.00 -22.88 -21.97
CA ILE A 50 -19.65 -24.02 -21.11
C ILE A 50 -19.54 -23.53 -19.68
N LEU A 51 -20.20 -24.19 -18.73
CA LEU A 51 -20.08 -23.87 -17.31
C LEU A 51 -18.66 -24.20 -16.80
N THR A 52 -17.85 -23.18 -16.48
CA THR A 52 -16.44 -23.33 -16.09
C THR A 52 -16.26 -23.52 -14.59
N ALA A 53 -17.12 -22.90 -13.79
CA ALA A 53 -16.98 -22.86 -12.34
C ALA A 53 -18.32 -22.60 -11.64
N LYS A 54 -18.39 -22.95 -10.35
CA LYS A 54 -19.56 -22.71 -9.48
C LYS A 54 -19.13 -22.27 -8.10
N ASP A 55 -19.97 -21.46 -7.48
CA ASP A 55 -19.89 -21.11 -6.06
C ASP A 55 -21.27 -21.25 -5.40
N ASN A 56 -21.43 -20.69 -4.19
CA ASN A 56 -22.70 -20.74 -3.47
C ASN A 56 -23.79 -19.81 -4.02
N TYR A 57 -23.43 -18.89 -4.93
CA TYR A 57 -24.32 -17.84 -5.45
C TYR A 57 -24.64 -18.03 -6.93
N GLY A 58 -23.93 -18.92 -7.63
CA GLY A 58 -24.16 -19.18 -9.04
C GLY A 58 -22.99 -19.92 -9.69
N GLY A 59 -22.57 -19.43 -10.85
CA GLY A 59 -21.46 -19.99 -11.60
C GLY A 59 -20.97 -19.07 -12.71
N TRP A 60 -20.04 -19.55 -13.51
CA TRP A 60 -19.47 -18.82 -14.64
C TRP A 60 -19.55 -19.69 -15.88
N ILE A 61 -19.86 -19.07 -17.02
CA ILE A 61 -19.79 -19.71 -18.33
C ILE A 61 -18.68 -19.09 -19.16
N SER A 62 -18.15 -19.87 -20.10
CA SER A 62 -17.23 -19.40 -21.13
C SER A 62 -17.77 -19.75 -22.51
N ASP A 63 -17.89 -18.74 -23.37
CA ASP A 63 -18.26 -18.85 -24.79
C ASP A 63 -16.99 -18.93 -25.66
N VAL A 64 -17.15 -18.94 -26.98
CA VAL A 64 -16.05 -18.83 -27.93
C VAL A 64 -15.29 -17.51 -27.72
N PRO A 65 -13.94 -17.53 -27.64
CA PRO A 65 -13.15 -16.31 -27.50
C PRO A 65 -13.39 -15.27 -28.60
N SER A 66 -13.45 -13.99 -28.23
CA SER A 66 -13.44 -12.89 -29.21
C SER A 66 -12.03 -12.68 -29.78
N SER A 67 -11.96 -12.18 -31.02
CA SER A 67 -10.71 -11.68 -31.61
C SER A 67 -10.30 -10.31 -31.08
N ASP A 68 -11.23 -9.57 -30.45
CA ASP A 68 -10.95 -8.28 -29.82
C ASP A 68 -10.58 -8.53 -28.35
N PRO A 69 -9.34 -8.23 -27.91
CA PRO A 69 -8.86 -8.59 -26.58
C PRO A 69 -9.55 -7.83 -25.44
N ARG A 70 -10.39 -6.84 -25.77
CA ARG A 70 -11.20 -6.07 -24.82
C ARG A 70 -12.49 -6.78 -24.43
N GLU A 71 -12.99 -7.67 -25.27
CA GLU A 71 -14.27 -8.35 -25.05
C GLU A 71 -14.02 -9.68 -24.34
N SER A 72 -14.49 -9.78 -23.10
CA SER A 72 -14.39 -11.03 -22.37
C SER A 72 -15.37 -12.07 -22.93
N ASN A 73 -14.94 -13.33 -23.05
CA ASN A 73 -15.83 -14.46 -23.35
C ASN A 73 -16.29 -15.21 -22.10
N GLY A 74 -16.02 -14.68 -20.90
CA GLY A 74 -16.48 -15.20 -19.62
C GLY A 74 -17.65 -14.36 -19.08
N LEU A 75 -18.62 -15.00 -18.42
CA LEU A 75 -19.77 -14.29 -17.86
C LEU A 75 -20.25 -14.93 -16.55
N ARG A 76 -20.53 -14.08 -15.57
CA ARG A 76 -21.13 -14.49 -14.30
C ARG A 76 -22.61 -14.82 -14.49
N ILE A 77 -23.04 -15.95 -13.94
CA ILE A 77 -24.45 -16.32 -13.79
C ILE A 77 -24.78 -16.22 -12.30
N TYR A 78 -25.65 -15.27 -11.94
CA TYR A 78 -26.17 -15.13 -10.59
C TYR A 78 -27.51 -15.87 -10.44
N GLY A 79 -27.59 -16.77 -9.46
CA GLY A 79 -28.78 -17.56 -9.19
C GLY A 79 -28.45 -19.02 -8.90
N PRO A 80 -28.18 -19.39 -7.63
CA PRO A 80 -27.73 -20.74 -7.30
C PRO A 80 -28.83 -21.79 -7.51
N HIS A 81 -30.10 -21.35 -7.53
CA HIS A 81 -31.23 -22.22 -7.81
C HIS A 81 -31.37 -22.55 -9.30
N ALA A 82 -30.99 -21.63 -10.19
CA ALA A 82 -31.10 -21.83 -11.63
C ALA A 82 -30.12 -22.91 -12.12
N LEU A 83 -28.91 -22.95 -11.54
CA LEU A 83 -27.88 -23.94 -11.88
C LEU A 83 -28.03 -25.27 -11.12
N ARG A 84 -29.21 -25.58 -10.57
CA ARG A 84 -29.49 -26.88 -9.97
C ARG A 84 -29.58 -27.94 -11.06
N GLY A 85 -28.69 -28.92 -11.02
CA GLY A 85 -28.63 -29.98 -12.02
C GLY A 85 -27.74 -29.68 -13.23
N VAL A 86 -27.10 -28.51 -13.28
CA VAL A 86 -26.03 -28.18 -14.24
C VAL A 86 -24.68 -28.40 -13.57
N SER A 87 -23.78 -29.10 -14.24
CA SER A 87 -22.44 -29.45 -13.78
C SER A 87 -21.38 -28.63 -14.52
N VAL A 88 -20.20 -28.46 -13.89
CA VAL A 88 -19.04 -27.89 -14.58
C VAL A 88 -18.69 -28.78 -15.78
N GLY A 89 -18.42 -28.17 -16.94
CA GLY A 89 -18.23 -28.85 -18.22
C GLY A 89 -19.51 -29.05 -19.04
N ASP A 90 -20.69 -28.72 -18.51
CA ASP A 90 -21.92 -28.71 -19.28
C ASP A 90 -21.92 -27.55 -20.29
N ASP A 91 -22.15 -27.86 -21.56
CA ASP A 91 -22.41 -26.88 -22.61
C ASP A 91 -23.90 -26.54 -22.61
N ILE A 92 -24.21 -25.28 -22.33
CA ILE A 92 -25.58 -24.83 -22.08
C ILE A 92 -25.99 -23.66 -22.96
N SER A 93 -27.29 -23.52 -23.19
CA SER A 93 -27.91 -22.24 -23.53
C SER A 93 -28.85 -21.80 -22.42
N LEU A 94 -28.97 -20.51 -22.19
CA LEU A 94 -29.89 -19.96 -21.18
C LEU A 94 -30.44 -18.60 -21.58
N THR A 95 -31.49 -18.17 -20.88
CA THR A 95 -32.04 -16.82 -20.95
C THR A 95 -31.85 -16.14 -19.61
N GLY A 96 -31.44 -14.87 -19.62
CA GLY A 96 -31.19 -14.07 -18.42
C GLY A 96 -31.29 -12.59 -18.71
N ARG A 97 -31.31 -11.77 -17.66
CA ARG A 97 -31.18 -10.31 -17.78
C ARG A 97 -29.75 -9.92 -17.43
N VAL A 98 -29.15 -9.05 -18.24
CA VAL A 98 -27.83 -8.50 -17.97
C VAL A 98 -27.95 -7.44 -16.87
N ALA A 99 -27.12 -7.54 -15.85
CA ALA A 99 -27.07 -6.64 -14.71
C ALA A 99 -25.63 -6.21 -14.43
N GLU A 100 -25.48 -4.94 -14.05
CA GLU A 100 -24.24 -4.38 -13.51
C GLU A 100 -24.33 -4.42 -11.98
N TYR A 101 -23.64 -5.38 -11.35
CA TYR A 101 -23.72 -5.60 -9.92
C TYR A 101 -22.55 -4.96 -9.16
N ARG A 102 -22.83 -4.24 -8.07
CA ARG A 102 -21.79 -3.79 -7.13
C ARG A 102 -22.27 -3.76 -5.68
N SER A 103 -21.34 -3.98 -4.76
CA SER A 103 -21.60 -3.98 -3.31
C SER A 103 -21.56 -2.60 -2.68
N SER A 104 -20.76 -1.67 -3.23
CA SER A 104 -20.56 -0.32 -2.71
C SER A 104 -20.56 0.71 -3.85
N PRO A 105 -20.99 1.96 -3.62
CA PRO A 105 -21.00 3.01 -4.66
C PRO A 105 -19.63 3.41 -5.22
N ASN A 106 -18.54 3.08 -4.51
CA ASN A 106 -17.16 3.38 -4.91
C ASN A 106 -16.49 2.22 -5.67
N ASP A 107 -17.15 1.07 -5.70
CA ASP A 107 -16.69 -0.12 -6.42
C ASP A 107 -17.08 0.00 -7.90
N LEU A 108 -16.30 -0.62 -8.80
CA LEU A 108 -16.76 -0.97 -10.15
C LEU A 108 -17.91 -1.98 -10.08
N SER A 109 -18.62 -2.11 -11.19
CA SER A 109 -19.64 -3.12 -11.40
C SER A 109 -19.03 -4.41 -11.94
N LEU A 110 -19.69 -5.52 -11.64
CA LEU A 110 -19.47 -6.85 -12.21
C LEU A 110 -20.60 -7.11 -13.22
N THR A 111 -20.26 -7.48 -14.45
CA THR A 111 -21.27 -7.86 -15.44
C THR A 111 -21.78 -9.28 -15.16
N GLU A 112 -23.08 -9.42 -14.92
CA GLU A 112 -23.69 -10.72 -14.64
C GLU A 112 -25.05 -10.92 -15.33
N LEU A 113 -25.45 -12.18 -15.48
CA LEU A 113 -26.82 -12.56 -15.80
C LEU A 113 -27.58 -12.90 -14.53
N ASP A 114 -28.71 -12.23 -14.32
CA ASP A 114 -29.70 -12.56 -13.28
C ASP A 114 -31.05 -12.99 -13.90
N LEU A 115 -32.00 -13.36 -13.04
CA LEU A 115 -33.34 -13.81 -13.46
C LEU A 115 -33.32 -14.97 -14.48
N ILE A 116 -32.39 -15.90 -14.27
CA ILE A 116 -32.11 -17.01 -15.19
C ILE A 116 -33.30 -17.94 -15.39
N ARG A 117 -33.53 -18.33 -16.65
CA ARG A 117 -34.56 -19.30 -17.07
C ARG A 117 -34.14 -20.02 -18.36
N ASP A 118 -34.94 -21.01 -18.75
CA ASP A 118 -34.83 -21.70 -20.04
C ASP A 118 -33.43 -22.32 -20.31
N ILE A 119 -32.82 -22.89 -19.27
CA ILE A 119 -31.52 -23.58 -19.39
C ILE A 119 -31.72 -24.91 -20.15
N ILE A 120 -30.93 -25.09 -21.21
CA ILE A 120 -30.84 -26.33 -21.99
C ILE A 120 -29.39 -26.81 -21.93
N ILE A 121 -29.17 -28.11 -21.69
CA ILE A 121 -27.85 -28.73 -21.72
C ILE A 121 -27.71 -29.50 -23.03
N PHE A 122 -26.69 -29.18 -23.83
CA PHE A 122 -26.42 -29.84 -25.12
C PHE A 122 -25.47 -31.01 -24.97
N SER A 123 -24.45 -30.85 -24.13
CA SER A 123 -23.42 -31.86 -23.89
C SER A 123 -22.77 -31.69 -22.52
N HIS A 124 -22.02 -32.70 -22.09
CA HIS A 124 -21.37 -32.78 -20.79
C HIS A 124 -19.86 -32.92 -20.95
N ASP A 125 -19.11 -32.68 -19.88
CA ASP A 125 -17.66 -32.90 -19.77
C ASP A 125 -16.82 -32.19 -20.85
N ASN A 126 -17.27 -31.01 -21.30
CA ASN A 126 -16.55 -30.19 -22.26
C ASN A 126 -15.40 -29.45 -21.58
N PRO A 127 -14.17 -29.51 -22.12
CA PRO A 127 -13.04 -28.79 -21.57
C PRO A 127 -13.10 -27.30 -21.96
N VAL A 128 -12.70 -26.43 -21.04
CA VAL A 128 -12.38 -25.02 -21.31
C VAL A 128 -10.90 -24.82 -21.05
N LYS A 129 -10.18 -24.30 -22.06
CA LYS A 129 -8.77 -23.97 -21.92
C LYS A 129 -8.65 -22.63 -21.20
N PRO A 130 -7.95 -22.55 -20.04
CA PRO A 130 -7.70 -21.28 -19.39
C PRO A 130 -6.75 -20.41 -20.21
N VAL A 131 -6.92 -19.08 -20.12
CA VAL A 131 -5.97 -18.12 -20.69
C VAL A 131 -4.70 -18.13 -19.84
N LEU A 132 -3.55 -18.33 -20.49
CA LEU A 132 -2.26 -18.38 -19.80
C LEU A 132 -1.69 -16.97 -19.61
N LEU A 133 -1.65 -16.49 -18.36
CA LEU A 133 -1.16 -15.15 -18.03
C LEU A 133 0.37 -15.09 -18.05
N GLY A 134 0.92 -14.03 -18.65
CA GLY A 134 2.35 -13.88 -18.92
C GLY A 134 2.81 -14.44 -20.28
N GLU A 135 1.98 -15.24 -20.95
CA GLU A 135 2.27 -15.79 -22.28
C GLU A 135 1.24 -15.35 -23.33
N GLU A 136 -0.04 -15.66 -23.11
CA GLU A 136 -1.12 -15.33 -24.06
C GLU A 136 -1.66 -13.91 -23.81
N ARG A 137 -1.73 -13.52 -22.55
CA ARG A 137 -2.13 -12.17 -22.10
C ARG A 137 -1.20 -11.76 -20.96
N THR A 138 -0.57 -10.59 -21.06
CA THR A 138 0.34 -10.08 -20.03
C THR A 138 -0.24 -8.79 -19.45
N PRO A 139 -0.44 -8.68 -18.13
CA PRO A 139 -0.90 -7.44 -17.53
C PRO A 139 0.14 -6.32 -17.75
N PRO A 140 -0.30 -5.09 -18.04
CA PRO A 140 0.61 -3.97 -18.15
C PRO A 140 1.19 -3.62 -16.77
N LYS A 141 2.37 -3.01 -16.77
CA LYS A 141 2.92 -2.29 -15.62
C LYS A 141 2.54 -0.82 -15.70
N GLY A 142 2.45 -0.11 -14.57
CA GLY A 142 2.23 1.33 -14.52
C GLY A 142 0.90 1.72 -13.90
N GLN A 143 0.14 2.55 -14.60
CA GLN A 143 -1.12 3.10 -14.09
C GLN A 143 -2.26 2.08 -14.12
N LEU A 144 -3.29 2.30 -13.31
CA LEU A 144 -4.47 1.44 -13.26
C LEU A 144 -5.51 1.86 -14.29
N SER A 145 -5.58 3.14 -14.64
CA SER A 145 -6.48 3.70 -15.64
C SER A 145 -5.87 4.91 -16.33
N ARG A 146 -6.43 5.28 -17.49
CA ARG A 146 -6.08 6.53 -18.18
C ARG A 146 -6.45 7.81 -17.46
N TYR A 147 -7.32 7.71 -16.46
CA TYR A 147 -7.76 8.86 -15.67
C TYR A 147 -6.96 9.01 -14.37
N ASP A 148 -5.92 8.18 -14.19
CA ASP A 148 -4.94 8.35 -13.12
C ASP A 148 -3.93 9.47 -13.45
N ASP A 149 -4.11 10.23 -14.53
CA ASP A 149 -3.22 11.34 -14.84
C ASP A 149 -3.38 12.49 -13.83
N GLY A 150 -2.26 12.91 -13.24
CA GLY A 150 -2.21 13.97 -12.23
C GLY A 150 -1.38 15.19 -12.68
N PRO A 151 -1.66 16.40 -12.15
CA PRO A 151 -0.98 17.63 -12.54
C PRO A 151 0.52 17.66 -12.17
N ASP A 152 0.92 16.88 -11.16
CA ASP A 152 2.28 16.84 -10.62
C ASP A 152 3.08 15.58 -11.02
N GLY A 153 2.49 14.74 -11.88
CA GLY A 153 3.08 13.48 -12.32
C GLY A 153 3.03 12.37 -11.26
N SER A 154 2.23 12.51 -10.19
CA SER A 154 2.06 11.46 -9.16
C SER A 154 1.15 10.31 -9.59
N GLY A 155 0.50 10.40 -10.77
CA GLY A 155 -0.32 9.32 -11.31
C GLY A 155 -1.51 8.98 -10.42
N TRP A 156 -1.71 7.68 -10.16
CA TRP A 156 -2.73 7.14 -9.26
C TRP A 156 -2.65 7.68 -7.81
N LEU A 157 -1.56 8.36 -7.43
CA LEU A 157 -1.41 9.04 -6.14
C LEU A 157 -1.76 10.54 -6.21
N ALA A 158 -2.15 11.07 -7.36
CA ALA A 158 -2.32 12.50 -7.54
C ALA A 158 -3.50 13.08 -6.75
N ILE A 159 -3.34 14.36 -6.38
CA ILE A 159 -4.33 15.17 -5.67
C ILE A 159 -4.60 16.42 -6.54
N PRO A 160 -5.86 16.84 -6.76
CA PRO A 160 -7.10 16.24 -6.23
C PRO A 160 -7.37 14.83 -6.79
N ASN A 161 -7.84 13.94 -5.92
CA ASN A 161 -8.30 12.59 -6.30
C ASN A 161 -9.81 12.58 -6.54
N ASN A 162 -10.36 11.48 -7.07
CA ASN A 162 -11.77 11.31 -7.39
C ASN A 162 -12.33 12.46 -8.25
N VAL A 163 -11.57 12.84 -9.29
CA VAL A 163 -11.96 13.89 -10.24
C VAL A 163 -12.74 13.34 -11.43
N THR A 164 -12.65 12.03 -11.66
CA THR A 164 -13.33 11.31 -12.74
C THR A 164 -13.75 9.92 -12.24
N ARG A 165 -14.73 9.30 -12.90
CA ARG A 165 -15.15 7.92 -12.65
C ARG A 165 -15.07 7.11 -13.92
N VAL A 166 -14.44 5.94 -13.87
CA VAL A 166 -14.19 5.12 -15.07
C VAL A 166 -15.51 4.66 -15.71
N GLU A 167 -16.48 4.24 -14.90
CA GLU A 167 -17.79 3.75 -15.38
C GLU A 167 -18.71 4.86 -15.91
N GLU A 168 -18.51 6.11 -15.49
CA GLU A 168 -19.29 7.25 -15.97
C GLU A 168 -18.84 7.66 -17.37
N GLU A 169 -17.53 7.72 -17.59
CA GLU A 169 -16.96 7.97 -18.91
C GLU A 169 -17.22 6.79 -19.86
N ASN A 170 -17.11 5.56 -19.35
CA ASN A 170 -17.39 4.28 -20.04
C ASN A 170 -16.73 4.15 -21.43
N ASP A 171 -15.59 4.79 -21.60
CA ASP A 171 -14.79 4.74 -22.80
C ASP A 171 -14.22 3.33 -23.03
N ALA A 172 -13.86 3.02 -24.27
CA ALA A 172 -13.31 1.72 -24.62
C ALA A 172 -12.03 1.37 -23.84
N LEU A 173 -11.92 0.12 -23.39
CA LEU A 173 -10.79 -0.44 -22.67
C LEU A 173 -9.50 -0.34 -23.50
N ARG A 174 -8.37 -0.17 -22.83
CA ARG A 174 -7.00 -0.30 -23.36
C ARG A 174 -6.18 -1.28 -22.49
N PRO A 175 -6.46 -2.59 -22.58
CA PRO A 175 -5.86 -3.65 -21.75
C PRO A 175 -4.34 -3.73 -21.84
N GLU A 176 -3.74 -3.23 -22.92
CA GLU A 176 -2.31 -3.22 -23.14
C GLU A 176 -1.59 -2.06 -22.41
N LEU A 177 -2.33 -1.10 -21.87
CA LEU A 177 -1.79 0.11 -21.23
C LEU A 177 -2.14 0.24 -19.75
N TYR A 178 -3.34 -0.20 -19.34
CA TYR A 178 -3.86 0.05 -17.99
C TYR A 178 -4.32 -1.24 -17.30
N GLY A 179 -4.00 -1.36 -16.01
CA GLY A 179 -4.28 -2.61 -15.28
C GLY A 179 -5.76 -2.89 -15.06
N LEU A 180 -6.60 -1.88 -14.77
CA LEU A 180 -8.04 -2.14 -14.65
C LEU A 180 -8.63 -2.60 -15.98
N ASP A 181 -8.29 -1.91 -17.06
CA ASP A 181 -8.74 -2.29 -18.40
C ASP A 181 -8.31 -3.71 -18.75
N PHE A 182 -7.13 -4.14 -18.28
CA PHE A 182 -6.65 -5.51 -18.44
C PHE A 182 -7.52 -6.52 -17.69
N TRP A 183 -7.72 -6.32 -16.39
CA TRP A 183 -8.49 -7.26 -15.57
C TRP A 183 -9.98 -7.28 -15.95
N GLU A 184 -10.55 -6.13 -16.32
CA GLU A 184 -11.90 -6.00 -16.86
C GLU A 184 -12.07 -6.82 -18.14
N SER A 185 -11.11 -6.75 -19.06
CA SER A 185 -11.16 -7.53 -20.30
C SER A 185 -11.09 -9.05 -20.12
N LEU A 186 -10.80 -9.51 -18.90
CA LEU A 186 -10.76 -10.92 -18.52
C LEU A 186 -11.90 -11.31 -17.58
N GLU A 187 -12.82 -10.39 -17.26
CA GLU A 187 -13.89 -10.64 -16.30
C GLU A 187 -14.67 -11.92 -16.63
N GLY A 188 -14.82 -12.81 -15.65
CA GLY A 188 -15.51 -14.08 -15.78
C GLY A 188 -14.74 -15.18 -16.51
N GLN A 189 -13.56 -14.91 -17.08
CA GLN A 189 -12.77 -15.93 -17.77
C GLN A 189 -12.03 -16.85 -16.82
N LEU A 190 -11.81 -18.08 -17.28
CA LEU A 190 -10.88 -19.00 -16.65
C LEU A 190 -9.45 -18.64 -17.08
N VAL A 191 -8.57 -18.41 -16.11
CA VAL A 191 -7.16 -18.03 -16.34
C VAL A 191 -6.23 -18.93 -15.54
N THR A 192 -4.98 -19.00 -15.96
CA THR A 192 -3.88 -19.61 -15.20
C THR A 192 -2.78 -18.59 -14.98
N VAL A 193 -2.39 -18.39 -13.71
CA VAL A 193 -1.17 -17.68 -13.32
C VAL A 193 -0.07 -18.71 -13.06
N PRO A 194 0.97 -18.79 -13.91
CA PRO A 194 2.07 -19.71 -13.70
C PRO A 194 2.93 -19.26 -12.52
N SER A 195 3.20 -20.20 -11.61
CA SER A 195 4.14 -20.07 -10.49
C SER A 195 4.17 -18.67 -9.82
N PRO A 196 3.05 -18.20 -9.25
CA PRO A 196 2.97 -16.85 -8.70
C PRO A 196 3.78 -16.67 -7.41
N VAL A 197 4.18 -15.42 -7.17
CA VAL A 197 4.85 -14.97 -5.94
C VAL A 197 3.89 -14.12 -5.11
N ALA A 198 3.79 -14.40 -3.81
CA ALA A 198 3.02 -13.58 -2.88
C ALA A 198 3.70 -12.22 -2.65
N ALA A 199 2.98 -11.13 -2.91
CA ALA A 199 3.46 -9.77 -2.65
C ALA A 199 3.38 -9.42 -1.15
N ASN A 200 2.45 -10.03 -0.42
CA ASN A 200 2.15 -9.67 0.98
C ASN A 200 1.48 -10.84 1.74
N PHE A 201 1.18 -10.62 3.02
CA PHE A 201 0.33 -11.45 3.86
C PHE A 201 -1.13 -11.51 3.37
N PRO A 202 -1.87 -12.58 3.71
CA PRO A 202 -3.30 -12.62 3.50
C PRO A 202 -4.06 -11.47 4.20
N ASP A 203 -5.12 -11.00 3.56
CA ASP A 203 -6.09 -10.08 4.16
C ASP A 203 -6.91 -10.75 5.28
N ARG A 204 -7.86 -10.02 5.87
CA ARG A 204 -8.71 -10.56 6.95
C ARG A 204 -9.65 -11.69 6.50
N TYR A 205 -9.87 -11.85 5.21
CA TYR A 205 -10.68 -12.90 4.59
C TYR A 205 -9.85 -14.08 4.10
N GLY A 206 -8.53 -13.98 4.20
CA GLY A 206 -7.57 -14.99 3.77
C GLY A 206 -7.14 -14.89 2.31
N ALA A 207 -7.56 -13.83 1.59
CA ALA A 207 -7.14 -13.59 0.22
C ALA A 207 -5.71 -13.01 0.18
N VAL A 208 -4.93 -13.33 -0.86
CA VAL A 208 -3.51 -12.95 -0.95
C VAL A 208 -3.17 -12.29 -2.28
N TRP A 209 -2.49 -11.15 -2.24
CA TRP A 209 -1.98 -10.49 -3.44
C TRP A 209 -0.80 -11.25 -4.01
N VAL A 210 -0.83 -11.54 -5.31
CA VAL A 210 0.25 -12.21 -6.03
C VAL A 210 0.58 -11.49 -7.34
N TYR A 211 1.78 -11.74 -7.85
CA TYR A 211 2.15 -11.45 -9.24
C TYR A 211 2.75 -12.72 -9.87
N GLY A 212 2.61 -12.86 -11.18
CA GLY A 212 3.16 -13.99 -11.93
C GLY A 212 4.49 -13.65 -12.61
N ALA A 213 4.96 -14.56 -13.46
CA ALA A 213 6.22 -14.43 -14.20
C ALA A 213 6.13 -13.45 -15.40
N TRP A 214 5.78 -12.19 -15.12
CA TRP A 214 5.77 -11.09 -16.08
C TRP A 214 6.55 -9.87 -15.53
N PRO A 215 6.87 -8.87 -16.37
CA PRO A 215 7.58 -7.69 -15.90
C PRO A 215 6.81 -6.94 -14.81
N VAL A 216 7.47 -6.71 -13.67
CA VAL A 216 6.98 -5.89 -12.54
C VAL A 216 7.97 -4.76 -12.25
N SER A 217 7.52 -3.72 -11.56
CA SER A 217 8.37 -2.65 -11.00
C SER A 217 8.58 -2.85 -9.50
N GLY A 218 9.57 -2.17 -8.92
CA GLY A 218 9.73 -2.13 -7.47
C GLY A 218 10.06 -3.47 -6.82
N LEU A 219 10.45 -4.48 -7.59
CA LEU A 219 10.77 -5.81 -7.05
C LEU A 219 11.94 -5.69 -6.07
N ASN A 220 11.64 -5.88 -4.79
CA ASN A 220 12.61 -5.82 -3.71
C ASN A 220 13.27 -7.19 -3.47
N SER A 221 14.35 -7.19 -2.69
CA SER A 221 15.15 -8.38 -2.39
C SER A 221 14.37 -9.52 -1.72
N ARG A 222 13.24 -9.20 -1.07
CA ARG A 222 12.34 -10.18 -0.47
C ARG A 222 11.37 -10.81 -1.46
N GLY A 223 11.08 -10.15 -2.57
CA GLY A 223 10.05 -10.54 -3.54
C GLY A 223 8.74 -9.77 -3.38
N GLY A 224 8.72 -8.66 -2.65
CA GLY A 224 7.61 -7.70 -2.64
C GLY A 224 7.75 -6.64 -3.72
N LEU A 225 6.70 -5.82 -3.89
CA LEU A 225 6.65 -4.74 -4.88
C LEU A 225 6.61 -3.39 -4.17
N THR A 226 7.71 -2.66 -4.16
CA THR A 226 7.86 -1.37 -3.48
C THR A 226 7.39 -0.22 -4.36
N VAL A 227 6.54 0.65 -3.82
CA VAL A 227 6.10 1.86 -4.54
C VAL A 227 7.27 2.84 -4.62
N HIS A 228 7.70 3.17 -5.84
CA HIS A 228 8.71 4.19 -6.08
C HIS A 228 8.53 4.85 -7.45
N PHE A 229 9.20 5.99 -7.67
CA PHE A 229 9.27 6.59 -9.02
C PHE A 229 10.14 5.73 -9.94
N PRO A 230 9.72 5.51 -11.21
CA PRO A 230 10.58 4.86 -12.19
C PRO A 230 11.88 5.65 -12.45
N GLU A 231 12.93 4.98 -12.93
CA GLU A 231 14.21 5.62 -13.28
C GLU A 231 14.05 6.63 -14.44
N SER A 232 13.12 6.36 -15.36
CA SER A 232 12.70 7.30 -16.41
C SER A 232 11.60 8.21 -15.88
N GLU A 233 11.51 9.45 -16.37
CA GLU A 233 10.40 10.36 -16.02
C GLU A 233 9.03 9.69 -16.22
N GLY A 234 8.19 9.68 -15.18
CA GLY A 234 6.87 9.07 -15.20
C GLY A 234 6.28 8.91 -13.81
N PRO A 235 4.98 8.59 -13.73
CA PRO A 235 4.31 8.36 -12.45
C PRO A 235 4.78 7.06 -11.77
N PRO A 236 4.65 6.96 -10.44
CA PRO A 236 4.90 5.71 -9.72
C PRO A 236 3.98 4.61 -10.23
N ASP A 237 4.50 3.39 -10.30
CA ASP A 237 3.73 2.21 -10.68
C ASP A 237 2.71 1.88 -9.58
N ALA A 238 1.51 1.48 -9.97
CA ALA A 238 0.46 1.06 -9.06
C ALA A 238 0.49 -0.45 -8.77
N HIS A 239 1.52 -1.15 -9.28
CA HIS A 239 1.62 -2.61 -9.32
C HIS A 239 0.38 -3.23 -9.96
N SER A 240 -0.02 -2.63 -11.08
CA SER A 240 -1.31 -2.86 -11.73
C SER A 240 -1.50 -4.28 -12.29
N GLY A 241 -0.40 -5.02 -12.46
CA GLY A 241 -0.41 -6.45 -12.80
C GLY A 241 -0.43 -7.42 -11.61
N ALA A 242 -0.49 -6.94 -10.36
CA ALA A 242 -0.76 -7.79 -9.21
C ALA A 242 -2.27 -8.11 -9.13
N ILE A 243 -2.61 -9.28 -8.61
CA ILE A 243 -3.99 -9.77 -8.53
C ILE A 243 -4.25 -10.46 -7.20
N LEU A 244 -5.47 -10.32 -6.68
CA LEU A 244 -5.85 -10.91 -5.42
C LEU A 244 -6.34 -12.34 -5.63
N ILE A 245 -5.78 -13.30 -4.90
CA ILE A 245 -6.20 -14.70 -4.94
C ILE A 245 -7.22 -14.93 -3.84
N GLY A 246 -8.46 -15.16 -4.24
CA GLY A 246 -9.60 -15.35 -3.34
C GLY A 246 -9.75 -16.79 -2.86
N ARG A 247 -10.88 -17.04 -2.19
CA ARG A 247 -11.20 -18.37 -1.65
C ARG A 247 -11.34 -19.41 -2.78
N PRO A 248 -10.66 -20.57 -2.69
CA PRO A 248 -10.82 -21.67 -3.63
C PRO A 248 -12.25 -22.20 -3.68
N LEU A 249 -12.75 -22.47 -4.89
CA LEU A 249 -14.13 -22.86 -5.16
C LEU A 249 -14.44 -24.29 -4.68
N ASP A 250 -13.44 -25.17 -4.62
CA ASP A 250 -13.57 -26.52 -4.05
C ASP A 250 -13.50 -26.56 -2.51
N ASN A 251 -13.37 -25.39 -1.85
CA ASN A 251 -13.22 -25.22 -0.40
C ASN A 251 -11.91 -25.73 0.20
N THR A 252 -10.90 -26.03 -0.62
CA THR A 252 -9.52 -26.11 -0.12
C THR A 252 -9.07 -24.76 0.45
N LYS A 253 -7.99 -24.76 1.22
CA LYS A 253 -7.51 -23.58 1.95
C LYS A 253 -6.26 -23.04 1.29
N LEU A 254 -6.23 -21.73 1.05
CA LEU A 254 -5.01 -21.05 0.63
C LEU A 254 -3.89 -21.26 1.66
N PRO A 255 -2.62 -21.34 1.20
CA PRO A 255 -1.48 -21.36 2.10
C PRO A 255 -1.40 -20.08 2.92
N ARG A 256 -0.72 -20.15 4.07
CA ARG A 256 -0.42 -18.97 4.89
C ARG A 256 0.72 -18.19 4.25
N ALA A 257 0.38 -17.41 3.23
CA ALA A 257 1.34 -16.65 2.46
C ALA A 257 2.03 -15.55 3.28
N TYR A 258 3.22 -15.19 2.83
CA TYR A 258 3.96 -14.01 3.24
C TYR A 258 4.84 -13.57 2.06
N MET A 259 5.34 -12.34 2.12
CA MET A 259 6.07 -11.72 1.01
C MET A 259 7.21 -12.62 0.50
N GLY A 260 7.24 -12.83 -0.81
CA GLY A 260 8.24 -13.62 -1.52
C GLY A 260 7.96 -15.12 -1.59
N MET A 261 6.88 -15.62 -0.96
CA MET A 261 6.52 -17.04 -1.06
C MET A 261 6.10 -17.39 -2.49
N GLU A 262 6.69 -18.43 -3.05
CA GLU A 262 6.34 -18.97 -4.37
C GLU A 262 5.32 -20.10 -4.24
N MET A 263 4.32 -20.09 -5.12
CA MET A 263 3.24 -21.06 -5.16
C MET A 263 3.22 -21.81 -6.49
N SER A 264 2.52 -22.96 -6.52
CA SER A 264 2.22 -23.65 -7.76
C SER A 264 1.27 -22.84 -8.63
N ASP A 265 1.14 -23.19 -9.91
CA ASP A 265 0.19 -22.57 -10.83
C ASP A 265 -1.20 -22.44 -10.22
N ILE A 266 -1.80 -21.25 -10.37
CA ILE A 266 -3.16 -20.96 -9.91
C ILE A 266 -4.06 -20.90 -11.13
N THR A 267 -4.99 -21.83 -11.25
CA THR A 267 -6.07 -21.77 -12.25
C THR A 267 -7.38 -21.41 -11.58
N GLY A 268 -8.08 -20.40 -12.08
CA GLY A 268 -9.29 -19.88 -11.47
C GLY A 268 -10.05 -18.92 -12.35
N VAL A 269 -11.22 -18.46 -11.88
CA VAL A 269 -12.05 -17.48 -12.59
C VAL A 269 -11.71 -16.07 -12.14
N VAL A 270 -11.55 -15.16 -13.10
CA VAL A 270 -11.43 -13.72 -12.82
C VAL A 270 -12.81 -13.17 -12.45
N THR A 271 -12.89 -12.37 -11.40
CA THR A 271 -14.13 -11.70 -10.98
C THR A 271 -13.77 -10.39 -10.30
N TYR A 272 -14.69 -9.44 -10.30
CA TYR A 272 -14.59 -8.25 -9.47
C TYR A 272 -15.48 -8.39 -8.23
N GLN A 273 -14.94 -8.09 -7.04
CA GLN A 273 -15.71 -8.13 -5.79
C GLN A 273 -14.99 -7.32 -4.69
N PHE A 274 -15.75 -6.77 -3.74
CA PHE A 274 -15.21 -6.06 -2.57
C PHE A 274 -14.22 -4.91 -2.87
N GLY A 275 -14.29 -4.32 -4.06
CA GLY A 275 -13.43 -3.21 -4.47
C GLY A 275 -12.23 -3.59 -5.34
N ASP A 276 -11.98 -4.87 -5.58
CA ASP A 276 -10.79 -5.36 -6.30
C ASP A 276 -11.12 -6.47 -7.30
N TYR A 277 -10.25 -6.68 -8.28
CA TYR A 277 -10.25 -7.90 -9.08
C TYR A 277 -9.63 -9.06 -8.30
N TYR A 278 -10.26 -10.22 -8.43
CA TYR A 278 -9.85 -11.47 -7.84
C TYR A 278 -9.69 -12.54 -8.92
N ILE A 279 -8.79 -13.48 -8.67
CA ILE A 279 -8.91 -14.84 -9.21
C ILE A 279 -9.46 -15.72 -8.09
N LEU A 280 -10.58 -16.39 -8.33
CA LEU A 280 -11.09 -17.45 -7.46
C LEU A 280 -10.53 -18.80 -7.94
N PRO A 281 -9.56 -19.40 -7.24
CA PRO A 281 -8.95 -20.64 -7.68
C PRO A 281 -9.98 -21.77 -7.76
N LEU A 282 -9.86 -22.66 -8.73
CA LEU A 282 -10.64 -23.90 -8.73
C LEU A 282 -10.25 -24.76 -7.51
N THR A 283 -8.96 -24.81 -7.22
CA THR A 283 -8.32 -25.49 -6.09
C THR A 283 -7.19 -24.62 -5.55
N ALA A 284 -6.91 -24.69 -4.25
CA ALA A 284 -5.81 -23.98 -3.61
C ALA A 284 -4.46 -24.40 -4.22
N PRO A 285 -3.52 -23.45 -4.41
CA PRO A 285 -2.17 -23.80 -4.82
C PRO A 285 -1.38 -24.44 -3.68
N GLU A 286 -0.31 -25.14 -4.05
CA GLU A 286 0.70 -25.63 -3.13
C GLU A 286 1.84 -24.62 -2.97
N VAL A 287 2.56 -24.68 -1.84
CA VAL A 287 3.77 -23.86 -1.63
C VAL A 287 4.95 -24.56 -2.29
N ILE A 288 5.65 -23.85 -3.18
CA ILE A 288 6.82 -24.37 -3.91
C ILE A 288 8.11 -23.97 -3.20
N TRP A 289 8.20 -22.71 -2.80
CA TRP A 289 9.38 -22.18 -2.13
C TRP A 289 9.02 -21.05 -1.16
N THR A 290 9.88 -20.85 -0.17
CA THR A 290 9.75 -19.80 0.83
C THR A 290 11.08 -19.10 1.07
N PRO A 291 11.10 -17.76 1.18
CA PRO A 291 12.29 -17.02 1.56
C PRO A 291 12.68 -17.23 3.03
N ASP A 292 13.97 -17.03 3.36
CA ASP A 292 14.51 -17.22 4.71
C ASP A 292 13.78 -16.33 5.73
N GLU A 293 13.50 -16.82 6.91
CA GLU A 293 12.62 -16.15 7.88
C GLU A 293 13.32 -15.03 8.67
N ARG A 294 14.66 -14.92 8.60
CA ARG A 294 15.42 -14.05 9.52
C ARG A 294 15.94 -12.78 8.86
N PRO A 295 15.41 -11.59 9.20
CA PRO A 295 16.06 -10.34 8.83
C PRO A 295 17.44 -10.24 9.48
N SER A 296 18.36 -9.53 8.84
CA SER A 296 19.63 -9.19 9.47
C SER A 296 19.46 -7.97 10.38
N PRO A 297 20.10 -7.94 11.57
CA PRO A 297 20.28 -6.70 12.32
C PRO A 297 20.93 -5.61 11.46
N ALA A 298 20.66 -4.35 11.78
CA ALA A 298 21.35 -3.24 11.17
C ALA A 298 22.87 -3.35 11.43
N THR A 299 23.67 -2.84 10.50
CA THR A 299 25.12 -2.73 10.65
C THR A 299 25.53 -1.41 11.30
N LEU A 300 24.65 -0.41 11.25
CA LEU A 300 24.85 0.89 11.90
C LEU A 300 24.90 0.76 13.42
N ARG A 301 25.95 1.34 14.01
CA ARG A 301 26.19 1.37 15.46
C ARG A 301 26.54 2.78 15.87
N SER A 302 26.18 3.13 17.10
CA SER A 302 26.66 4.37 17.70
C SER A 302 28.18 4.39 17.79
N GLY A 303 28.78 5.44 17.27
CA GLY A 303 30.22 5.65 17.27
C GLY A 303 30.72 6.28 18.56
N LEU A 304 32.05 6.37 18.73
CA LEU A 304 32.65 7.10 19.84
C LEU A 304 32.64 8.62 19.65
N SER A 305 32.62 9.08 18.39
CA SER A 305 32.61 10.50 18.06
C SER A 305 31.34 11.17 18.59
N PRO A 306 31.46 12.31 19.29
CA PRO A 306 30.32 13.09 19.72
C PRO A 306 29.60 13.78 18.55
N CYS A 307 30.22 13.84 17.37
CA CYS A 307 29.64 14.38 16.14
C CYS A 307 28.76 13.39 15.40
N SER A 308 28.79 12.11 15.76
CA SER A 308 28.00 11.07 15.09
C SER A 308 26.92 10.56 16.02
N LEU A 309 25.67 10.63 15.55
CA LEU A 309 24.52 10.09 16.27
C LEU A 309 23.81 9.05 15.42
N THR A 310 23.26 8.05 16.10
CA THR A 310 22.31 7.09 15.53
C THR A 310 20.89 7.47 15.94
N ILE A 311 19.98 7.55 14.96
CA ILE A 311 18.58 7.92 15.13
C ILE A 311 17.74 6.71 14.73
N GLY A 312 17.03 6.11 15.68
CA GLY A 312 16.03 5.08 15.41
C GLY A 312 14.67 5.72 15.14
N ASP A 313 13.89 5.13 14.26
CA ASP A 313 12.48 5.46 14.05
C ASP A 313 11.64 4.18 14.10
N TYR A 314 10.61 4.16 14.96
CA TYR A 314 9.82 2.96 15.17
C TYR A 314 8.39 3.25 15.65
N ASN A 315 7.41 3.01 14.78
CA ASN A 315 6.02 2.85 15.17
C ASN A 315 5.84 1.50 15.88
N VAL A 316 5.37 1.51 17.13
CA VAL A 316 5.32 0.32 18.00
C VAL A 316 3.91 -0.25 18.23
N GLU A 317 2.97 0.05 17.35
CA GLU A 317 1.62 -0.54 17.28
C GLU A 317 0.85 -0.53 18.62
N ASN A 318 0.23 0.60 18.94
CA ASN A 318 -0.65 0.82 20.09
C ASN A 318 -0.06 0.31 21.42
N MET A 319 1.19 0.64 21.74
CA MET A 319 1.88 0.09 22.90
C MET A 319 1.46 0.75 24.21
N GLY A 320 0.78 0.01 25.09
CA GLY A 320 0.57 0.36 26.49
C GLY A 320 1.45 -0.44 27.46
N PRO A 321 1.31 -0.23 28.78
CA PRO A 321 2.23 -0.80 29.77
C PRO A 321 2.07 -2.32 29.93
N ARG A 322 1.01 -2.91 29.36
CA ARG A 322 0.68 -4.35 29.43
C ARG A 322 0.69 -5.01 28.05
N SER A 323 1.15 -4.32 27.02
CA SER A 323 1.25 -4.86 25.67
C SER A 323 2.18 -6.08 25.65
N TRP A 324 1.74 -7.15 25.00
CA TRP A 324 2.45 -8.43 24.96
C TRP A 324 3.76 -8.32 24.16
N HIS A 325 3.80 -7.42 23.17
CA HIS A 325 4.92 -7.19 22.28
C HIS A 325 6.00 -6.26 22.85
N LEU A 326 5.75 -5.58 23.98
CA LEU A 326 6.71 -4.64 24.58
C LEU A 326 8.12 -5.25 24.81
N PRO A 327 8.26 -6.47 25.36
CA PRO A 327 9.58 -7.10 25.49
C PRO A 327 10.25 -7.38 24.14
N THR A 328 9.47 -7.72 23.11
CA THR A 328 9.96 -7.97 21.75
C THR A 328 10.46 -6.67 21.10
N ILE A 329 9.72 -5.57 21.25
CA ILE A 329 10.16 -4.24 20.79
C ILE A 329 11.44 -3.80 21.51
N ALA A 330 11.57 -4.06 22.81
CA ALA A 330 12.80 -3.78 23.53
C ALA A 330 13.99 -4.59 22.97
N ASP A 331 13.77 -5.85 22.57
CA ASP A 331 14.76 -6.65 21.86
C ASP A 331 15.08 -6.12 20.46
N HIS A 332 14.08 -5.67 19.69
CA HIS A 332 14.32 -5.03 18.39
C HIS A 332 15.24 -3.81 18.53
N ILE A 333 14.98 -2.94 19.51
CA ILE A 333 15.80 -1.75 19.74
C ILE A 333 17.25 -2.13 20.08
N VAL A 334 17.48 -3.16 20.88
CA VAL A 334 18.83 -3.55 21.32
C VAL A 334 19.54 -4.40 20.27
N SER A 335 18.92 -5.50 19.87
CA SER A 335 19.52 -6.59 19.10
C SER A 335 19.51 -6.33 17.60
N TYR A 336 18.55 -5.54 17.11
CA TYR A 336 18.40 -5.26 15.67
C TYR A 336 18.80 -3.85 15.28
N LEU A 337 18.45 -2.83 16.07
CA LEU A 337 18.84 -1.43 15.79
C LEU A 337 20.16 -1.02 16.46
N ASN A 338 20.81 -1.93 17.20
CA ASN A 338 22.04 -1.68 17.96
C ASN A 338 21.95 -0.50 18.95
N ALA A 339 20.79 -0.35 19.60
CA ALA A 339 20.50 0.69 20.59
C ALA A 339 20.88 2.11 20.09
N PRO A 340 20.04 2.74 19.23
CA PRO A 340 20.29 4.08 18.70
C PRO A 340 20.45 5.16 19.78
N ASP A 341 21.17 6.25 19.50
CA ASP A 341 21.39 7.33 20.47
C ASP A 341 20.10 8.10 20.81
N ILE A 342 19.23 8.30 19.82
CA ILE A 342 17.86 8.81 19.96
C ILE A 342 16.93 7.84 19.24
N VAL A 343 15.76 7.56 19.80
CA VAL A 343 14.71 6.76 19.14
C VAL A 343 13.43 7.58 19.10
N PHE A 344 12.87 7.73 17.91
CA PHE A 344 11.56 8.30 17.66
C PHE A 344 10.56 7.15 17.77
N LEU A 345 9.61 7.29 18.70
CA LEU A 345 8.55 6.31 18.90
C LEU A 345 7.21 6.91 18.51
N GLN A 346 6.42 6.16 17.75
CA GLN A 346 5.02 6.44 17.46
C GLN A 346 4.14 5.36 18.09
N GLU A 347 2.83 5.62 18.17
CA GLU A 347 1.84 4.69 18.73
C GLU A 347 2.03 4.31 20.21
N ILE A 348 2.64 5.19 21.01
CA ILE A 348 2.70 5.01 22.48
C ILE A 348 1.31 5.28 23.07
N GLN A 349 0.82 4.39 23.94
CA GLN A 349 -0.41 4.51 24.73
C GLN A 349 -0.15 5.07 26.15
N ASP A 350 -1.20 5.60 26.79
CA ASP A 350 -1.12 6.07 28.17
C ASP A 350 -0.98 4.90 29.17
N ASP A 351 -0.85 5.24 30.45
CA ASP A 351 -0.60 4.30 31.55
C ASP A 351 -1.74 3.31 31.83
N SER A 352 -2.91 3.55 31.25
CA SER A 352 -4.08 2.67 31.29
C SER A 352 -4.11 1.70 30.09
N GLY A 353 -3.42 2.05 29.00
CA GLY A 353 -3.47 1.40 27.69
C GLY A 353 -4.74 1.79 26.95
N ARG A 354 -5.44 0.84 26.34
CA ARG A 354 -6.72 1.06 25.63
C ARG A 354 -7.92 1.52 26.49
N LYS A 355 -7.75 1.80 27.79
CA LYS A 355 -8.89 2.00 28.69
C LYS A 355 -9.24 3.48 28.74
N ASP A 356 -10.45 3.80 28.31
CA ASP A 356 -10.98 5.16 28.39
C ASP A 356 -11.33 5.55 29.84
N ASP A 357 -10.36 6.11 30.58
CA ASP A 357 -10.53 6.50 31.98
C ASP A 357 -9.95 7.88 32.37
N GLY A 358 -9.62 8.72 31.38
CA GLY A 358 -9.07 10.07 31.58
C GLY A 358 -7.58 10.13 31.86
N THR A 359 -6.87 8.99 31.84
CA THR A 359 -5.42 8.94 32.00
C THR A 359 -4.72 9.44 30.74
N VAL A 360 -3.83 10.43 30.87
CA VAL A 360 -3.05 10.95 29.71
C VAL A 360 -1.54 10.75 29.83
N SER A 361 -1.04 10.47 31.04
CA SER A 361 0.39 10.16 31.26
C SER A 361 0.76 8.83 30.62
N ALA A 362 1.95 8.78 30.02
CA ALA A 362 2.57 7.56 29.47
C ALA A 362 3.82 7.14 30.26
N ASP A 363 4.02 7.66 31.47
CA ASP A 363 5.23 7.42 32.27
C ASP A 363 5.43 5.95 32.61
N LYS A 364 4.36 5.24 32.96
CA LYS A 364 4.41 3.80 33.25
C LYS A 364 4.66 2.98 31.99
N THR A 365 4.10 3.40 30.84
CA THR A 365 4.36 2.75 29.55
C THR A 365 5.84 2.87 29.19
N LEU A 366 6.36 4.09 29.15
CA LEU A 366 7.74 4.38 28.75
C LEU A 366 8.76 3.87 29.77
N SER A 367 8.50 3.99 31.08
CA SER A 367 9.37 3.40 32.12
C SER A 367 9.48 1.89 32.02
N ARG A 368 8.41 1.19 31.59
CA ARG A 368 8.46 -0.26 31.36
C ARG A 368 9.30 -0.60 30.14
N LEU A 369 9.15 0.17 29.05
CA LEU A 369 9.94 -0.02 27.84
C LEU A 369 11.43 0.23 28.10
N THR A 370 11.80 1.35 28.73
CA THR A 370 13.21 1.64 29.05
C THR A 370 13.80 0.63 30.04
N ALA A 371 13.03 0.16 31.03
CA ALA A 371 13.47 -0.91 31.91
C ALA A 371 13.66 -2.25 31.18
N ALA A 372 12.84 -2.55 30.17
CA ALA A 372 13.00 -3.73 29.33
C ALA A 372 14.25 -3.62 28.46
N ILE A 373 14.47 -2.49 27.79
CA ILE A 373 15.67 -2.20 27.00
C ILE A 373 16.94 -2.34 27.85
N ALA A 374 16.94 -1.75 29.05
CA ALA A 374 18.05 -1.87 29.99
C ALA A 374 18.32 -3.34 30.37
N ARG A 375 17.29 -4.16 30.57
CA ARG A 375 17.49 -5.59 30.89
C ARG A 375 18.01 -6.39 29.70
N VAL A 376 17.45 -6.18 28.52
CA VAL A 376 17.87 -6.92 27.30
C VAL A 376 19.31 -6.57 26.93
N SER A 377 19.69 -5.30 27.05
CA SER A 377 21.07 -4.83 26.83
C SER A 377 22.05 -5.13 27.96
N LEU A 378 21.67 -5.94 28.97
CA LEU A 378 22.51 -6.20 30.15
C LEU A 378 22.99 -4.91 30.87
N TYR A 379 22.13 -3.89 30.85
CA TYR A 379 22.30 -2.55 31.41
C TYR A 379 23.34 -1.68 30.69
N GLU A 380 23.78 -2.08 29.49
CA GLU A 380 24.67 -1.29 28.62
C GLU A 380 23.94 -0.14 27.90
N ALA A 381 22.66 -0.33 27.58
CA ALA A 381 21.82 0.72 26.98
C ALA A 381 20.78 1.22 27.98
N GLN A 382 21.06 2.39 28.56
CA GLN A 382 20.14 3.09 29.47
C GLN A 382 19.53 4.28 28.75
N TYR A 383 18.20 4.32 28.72
CA TYR A 383 17.44 5.37 28.07
C TYR A 383 16.69 6.21 29.08
N GLU A 384 16.72 7.51 28.85
CA GLU A 384 15.70 8.43 29.34
C GLU A 384 14.63 8.63 28.27
N TYR A 385 13.49 9.19 28.67
CA TYR A 385 12.35 9.40 27.76
C TYR A 385 11.71 10.76 27.97
N ALA A 386 11.09 11.29 26.91
CA ALA A 386 10.34 12.54 26.96
C ALA A 386 9.20 12.52 25.95
N TYR A 387 8.09 13.14 26.33
CA TYR A 387 6.88 13.28 25.53
C TYR A 387 6.10 14.50 26.04
N VAL A 388 5.09 14.92 25.27
CA VAL A 388 4.11 15.92 25.71
C VAL A 388 2.74 15.24 25.79
N ALA A 389 2.22 15.08 27.01
CA ALA A 389 0.91 14.48 27.25
C ALA A 389 -0.19 15.24 26.48
N PRO A 390 -1.11 14.54 25.81
CA PRO A 390 -2.28 15.17 25.20
C PRO A 390 -3.32 15.56 26.26
N GLU A 391 -4.34 16.29 25.82
CA GLU A 391 -5.62 16.33 26.53
C GLU A 391 -6.41 15.06 26.22
N ASP A 392 -7.20 14.61 27.18
CA ASP A 392 -7.97 13.36 27.09
C ASP A 392 -8.92 13.37 25.88
N GLY A 393 -8.76 12.40 24.98
CA GLY A 393 -9.56 12.26 23.77
C GLY A 393 -9.32 13.30 22.67
N MET A 394 -8.31 14.17 22.81
CA MET A 394 -8.09 15.31 21.90
C MET A 394 -7.01 15.07 20.82
N ASP A 395 -6.35 13.92 20.85
CA ASP A 395 -5.41 13.46 19.82
C ASP A 395 -5.99 12.20 19.14
N GLY A 396 -5.61 11.96 17.88
CA GLY A 396 -6.04 10.78 17.11
C GLY A 396 -5.49 9.45 17.62
N GLY A 397 -5.98 8.35 17.03
CA GLY A 397 -5.54 6.98 17.33
C GLY A 397 -6.62 6.12 17.97
N GLN A 398 -6.23 5.09 18.73
CA GLN A 398 -7.19 4.23 19.43
C GLN A 398 -7.96 5.04 20.50
N PRO A 399 -9.31 5.04 20.47
CA PRO A 399 -10.11 5.70 21.50
C PRO A 399 -9.74 5.27 22.93
N GLY A 400 -9.64 6.25 23.83
CA GLY A 400 -9.26 6.05 25.23
C GLY A 400 -7.77 5.76 25.47
N GLY A 401 -6.96 5.58 24.42
CA GLY A 401 -5.51 5.31 24.56
C GLY A 401 -4.63 6.56 24.53
N ASN A 402 -5.21 7.73 24.21
CA ASN A 402 -4.54 9.04 24.18
C ASN A 402 -3.23 9.08 23.40
N ILE A 403 -3.17 8.39 22.26
CA ILE A 403 -1.93 8.04 21.55
C ILE A 403 -1.02 9.24 21.27
N ARG A 404 0.30 9.06 21.42
CA ARG A 404 1.29 10.10 21.18
C ARG A 404 2.58 9.59 20.57
N VAL A 405 3.39 10.53 20.11
CA VAL A 405 4.81 10.34 19.82
C VAL A 405 5.65 10.55 21.09
N ALA A 406 6.81 9.89 21.16
CA ALA A 406 7.75 10.02 22.27
C ALA A 406 9.20 9.91 21.77
N TYR A 407 10.14 10.42 22.57
CA TYR A 407 11.56 10.18 22.39
C TYR A 407 12.08 9.24 23.47
N LEU A 408 12.96 8.33 23.08
CA LEU A 408 13.96 7.76 23.98
C LEU A 408 15.33 8.34 23.60
N TRP A 409 16.21 8.60 24.55
CA TRP A 409 17.61 8.90 24.24
C TRP A 409 18.59 8.33 25.26
N ARG A 410 19.85 8.15 24.84
CA ARG A 410 20.94 7.78 25.74
C ARG A 410 21.60 9.03 26.32
N PRO A 411 21.43 9.34 27.62
CA PRO A 411 21.89 10.60 28.22
C PRO A 411 23.43 10.75 28.22
N GLY A 412 24.19 9.66 28.10
CA GLY A 412 25.64 9.71 27.96
C GLY A 412 26.14 10.22 26.59
N LYS A 413 25.26 10.31 25.60
CA LYS A 413 25.56 10.71 24.21
C LYS A 413 24.99 12.07 23.87
N VAL A 414 23.74 12.28 24.25
CA VAL A 414 22.97 13.47 23.91
C VAL A 414 21.99 13.77 25.04
N THR A 415 21.68 15.04 25.26
CA THR A 415 20.69 15.48 26.24
C THR A 415 19.83 16.59 25.64
N LEU A 416 18.63 16.79 26.18
CA LEU A 416 17.84 17.98 25.84
C LEU A 416 18.61 19.24 26.25
N VAL A 417 18.57 20.29 25.41
CA VAL A 417 19.07 21.61 25.80
C VAL A 417 18.29 22.09 27.03
N SER A 418 19.00 22.40 28.10
CA SER A 418 18.43 22.86 29.37
C SER A 418 17.96 24.32 29.30
N GLY A 419 17.11 24.72 30.26
CA GLY A 419 16.69 26.12 30.45
C GLY A 419 15.23 26.36 30.05
N SER A 420 14.71 25.59 29.11
CA SER A 420 13.30 25.65 28.70
C SER A 420 12.46 24.62 29.46
N PRO A 421 11.23 24.97 29.88
CA PRO A 421 10.31 23.99 30.46
C PRO A 421 9.79 23.03 29.39
N VAL A 422 9.30 21.86 29.82
CA VAL A 422 8.56 20.93 28.95
C VAL A 422 7.22 21.56 28.59
N GLY A 423 6.80 21.44 27.33
CA GLY A 423 5.50 21.93 26.88
C GLY A 423 4.31 21.13 27.41
N ASN A 424 3.11 21.68 27.26
CA ASN A 424 1.86 20.98 27.54
C ASN A 424 1.04 20.75 26.27
N ALA A 425 -0.13 20.12 26.40
CA ALA A 425 -0.98 19.71 25.30
C ALA A 425 -1.40 20.85 24.35
N THR A 426 -1.54 22.08 24.84
CA THR A 426 -2.14 23.23 24.12
C THR A 426 -1.15 24.35 23.83
N GLN A 427 0.09 24.27 24.36
CA GLN A 427 1.12 25.27 24.12
C GLN A 427 1.99 24.92 22.91
N ALA A 428 2.07 25.84 21.94
CA ALA A 428 3.03 25.76 20.86
C ALA A 428 4.46 26.04 21.37
N THR A 429 5.42 25.22 20.94
CA THR A 429 6.84 25.56 21.00
C THR A 429 7.27 26.33 19.76
N GLU A 430 8.30 27.16 19.93
CA GLU A 430 8.85 28.03 18.90
C GLU A 430 10.38 28.06 19.04
N PRO A 431 11.13 28.16 17.92
CA PRO A 431 12.54 28.44 17.96
C PRO A 431 12.83 29.82 18.53
N VAL A 432 13.80 29.91 19.44
CA VAL A 432 14.26 31.16 20.06
C VAL A 432 15.78 31.14 20.21
N LEU A 433 16.41 32.29 20.41
CA LEU A 433 17.82 32.37 20.80
C LEU A 433 17.93 32.33 22.32
N ASP A 434 18.88 31.56 22.83
CA ASP A 434 19.24 31.59 24.26
C ASP A 434 20.16 32.78 24.59
N GLU A 435 20.63 32.82 25.84
CA GLU A 435 21.52 33.88 26.35
C GLU A 435 22.88 33.90 25.63
N GLU A 436 23.33 32.74 25.11
CA GLU A 436 24.54 32.59 24.32
C GLU A 436 24.34 32.88 22.82
N GLY A 437 23.13 33.23 22.39
CA GLY A 437 22.79 33.49 21.00
C GLY A 437 22.70 32.23 20.13
N LYS A 438 22.58 31.04 20.72
CA LYS A 438 22.35 29.77 20.03
C LYS A 438 20.86 29.45 19.98
N VAL A 439 20.41 28.83 18.89
CA VAL A 439 19.00 28.45 18.74
C VAL A 439 18.63 27.37 19.76
N THR A 440 17.49 27.53 20.42
CA THR A 440 16.84 26.58 21.31
C THR A 440 15.32 26.62 21.07
N LEU A 441 14.53 25.88 21.85
CA LEU A 441 13.07 25.92 21.79
C LEU A 441 12.49 26.58 23.04
N ARG A 442 11.46 27.41 22.89
CA ARG A 442 10.73 28.04 24.00
C ARG A 442 10.15 27.02 24.99
N LEU A 443 9.75 25.85 24.49
CA LEU A 443 9.37 24.66 25.26
C LEU A 443 10.19 23.47 24.74
N ASN A 444 10.91 22.76 25.60
CA ASN A 444 11.81 21.69 25.19
C ASN A 444 11.68 20.41 26.03
N PRO A 445 11.14 19.31 25.48
CA PRO A 445 10.46 19.24 24.19
C PRO A 445 9.11 19.98 24.21
N GLY A 446 8.53 20.23 23.04
CA GLY A 446 7.23 20.89 22.93
C GLY A 446 6.48 20.55 21.63
N ARG A 447 5.16 20.75 21.63
CA ARG A 447 4.30 20.48 20.47
C ARG A 447 4.40 21.61 19.43
N ILE A 448 4.33 21.27 18.14
CA ILE A 448 4.27 22.27 17.06
C ILE A 448 2.82 22.64 16.80
N ASP A 449 2.50 23.92 17.00
CA ASP A 449 1.18 24.53 16.75
C ASP A 449 -0.01 23.61 17.11
N PRO A 450 -0.14 23.17 18.37
CA PRO A 450 -1.06 22.09 18.74
C PRO A 450 -2.53 22.46 18.62
N THR A 451 -2.88 23.74 18.42
CA THR A 451 -4.26 24.18 18.23
C THR A 451 -4.67 24.27 16.76
N ASN A 452 -3.76 23.98 15.83
CA ASN A 452 -4.05 24.01 14.41
C ASN A 452 -5.08 22.94 14.01
N ALA A 453 -6.00 23.30 13.11
CA ALA A 453 -7.00 22.37 12.58
C ALA A 453 -6.36 21.19 11.80
N ALA A 454 -5.11 21.34 11.34
CA ALA A 454 -4.32 20.25 10.77
C ALA A 454 -4.16 19.03 11.71
N TRP A 455 -4.41 19.18 13.02
CA TRP A 455 -4.30 18.08 13.98
C TRP A 455 -5.63 17.45 14.39
N GLU A 456 -6.74 17.80 13.74
CA GLU A 456 -8.03 17.15 13.99
C GLU A 456 -7.92 15.63 13.77
N GLU A 457 -8.31 14.87 14.79
CA GLU A 457 -8.21 13.39 14.83
C GLU A 457 -6.80 12.83 14.53
N ALA A 458 -5.73 13.61 14.79
CA ALA A 458 -4.35 13.22 14.54
C ALA A 458 -3.47 13.40 15.78
N ARG A 459 -2.27 12.82 15.76
CA ARG A 459 -1.29 13.02 16.83
C ARG A 459 -0.52 14.31 16.55
N LYS A 460 -0.27 15.09 17.59
CA LYS A 460 0.45 16.36 17.47
C LYS A 460 1.95 16.11 17.52
N PRO A 461 2.76 16.64 16.58
CA PRO A 461 4.19 16.37 16.52
C PRO A 461 4.92 17.03 17.69
N VAL A 462 6.03 16.43 18.11
CA VAL A 462 6.86 16.93 19.22
C VAL A 462 8.25 17.29 18.71
N ALA A 463 8.63 18.55 18.87
CA ALA A 463 9.97 19.04 18.56
C ALA A 463 10.87 19.03 19.80
N ALA A 464 12.17 18.80 19.60
CA ALA A 464 13.18 18.84 20.64
C ALA A 464 14.48 19.48 20.14
N ALA A 465 15.08 20.32 20.98
CA ALA A 465 16.45 20.79 20.83
C ALA A 465 17.37 19.93 21.70
N TRP A 466 18.39 19.37 21.07
CA TRP A 466 19.35 18.47 21.70
C TRP A 466 20.74 19.08 21.73
N GLN A 467 21.56 18.59 22.65
CA GLN A 467 22.96 18.93 22.75
C GLN A 467 23.78 17.66 22.95
N THR A 468 24.84 17.49 22.17
CA THR A 468 25.84 16.43 22.38
C THR A 468 26.63 16.73 23.65
N ASN A 469 27.34 15.73 24.17
CA ASN A 469 28.23 15.93 25.33
C ASN A 469 29.41 16.92 25.07
N THR A 470 29.68 17.30 23.82
CA THR A 470 30.64 18.34 23.44
C THR A 470 30.02 19.71 23.20
N GLY A 471 28.69 19.84 23.28
CA GLY A 471 27.99 21.11 23.20
C GLY A 471 27.37 21.45 21.84
N GLU A 472 27.49 20.55 20.86
CA GLU A 472 26.92 20.72 19.51
C GLU A 472 25.42 20.47 19.51
N ARG A 473 24.66 21.27 18.75
CA ARG A 473 23.20 21.22 18.76
C ARG A 473 22.63 20.56 17.51
N LEU A 474 21.55 19.82 17.72
CA LEU A 474 20.66 19.35 16.67
C LEU A 474 19.20 19.52 17.10
N TYR A 475 18.30 19.52 16.13
CA TYR A 475 16.87 19.69 16.34
C TYR A 475 16.13 18.53 15.70
N THR A 476 15.20 17.94 16.43
CA THR A 476 14.38 16.84 15.90
C THR A 476 12.91 17.19 15.94
N VAL A 477 12.14 16.62 15.01
CA VAL A 477 10.68 16.62 15.03
C VAL A 477 10.20 15.19 14.83
N ASN A 478 9.48 14.65 15.82
CA ASN A 478 8.86 13.34 15.75
C ASN A 478 7.39 13.52 15.36
N VAL A 479 6.97 12.89 14.27
CA VAL A 479 5.64 13.02 13.68
C VAL A 479 4.87 11.70 13.69
N HIS A 480 3.54 11.81 13.72
CA HIS A 480 2.64 10.72 13.38
C HIS A 480 1.39 11.35 12.75
N TYR A 481 1.34 11.36 11.42
CA TYR A 481 0.29 12.04 10.64
C TYR A 481 -1.01 11.23 10.51
N SER A 482 -2.03 11.83 9.92
CA SER A 482 -3.34 11.17 9.76
C SER A 482 -3.25 9.94 8.86
N SER A 483 -3.70 8.79 9.38
CA SER A 483 -3.80 7.54 8.62
C SER A 483 -4.61 7.70 7.34
N LYS A 484 -4.35 6.85 6.34
CA LYS A 484 -5.12 6.76 5.09
C LYS A 484 -6.52 6.13 5.23
N ARG A 485 -7.15 6.24 6.41
CA ARG A 485 -8.55 5.84 6.61
C ARG A 485 -9.45 6.62 5.65
N ASP A 486 -10.57 6.01 5.28
CA ASP A 486 -11.54 6.51 4.29
C ASP A 486 -11.03 6.53 2.83
N SER A 487 -9.89 5.88 2.56
CA SER A 487 -9.46 5.62 1.17
C SER A 487 -10.39 4.62 0.48
N SER A 488 -10.53 4.76 -0.84
CA SER A 488 -11.12 3.71 -1.69
C SER A 488 -10.07 2.64 -1.98
N SER A 489 -10.49 1.50 -2.54
CA SER A 489 -9.53 0.61 -3.22
C SER A 489 -8.83 1.39 -4.33
N ALA A 490 -7.55 1.06 -4.57
CA ALA A 490 -6.82 1.52 -5.74
C ALA A 490 -7.50 1.03 -7.05
N GLN A 491 -8.20 -0.10 -7.02
CA GLN A 491 -8.93 -0.67 -8.14
C GLN A 491 -10.41 -0.23 -8.23
N GLY A 492 -10.81 0.78 -7.43
CA GLY A 492 -12.15 1.35 -7.47
C GLY A 492 -12.41 2.29 -8.65
N ASP A 493 -13.67 2.72 -8.77
CA ASP A 493 -14.19 3.52 -9.89
C ASP A 493 -13.66 4.97 -9.93
N ALA A 494 -13.43 5.58 -8.76
CA ALA A 494 -12.93 6.94 -8.62
C ALA A 494 -11.47 7.10 -9.07
N ARG A 495 -11.17 8.09 -9.93
CA ARG A 495 -9.83 8.34 -10.50
C ARG A 495 -9.31 9.77 -10.32
N PRO A 496 -8.04 9.93 -9.89
CA PRO A 496 -7.23 8.94 -9.16
C PRO A 496 -7.99 8.36 -7.94
N PRO A 497 -7.63 7.17 -7.43
CA PRO A 497 -8.23 6.59 -6.23
C PRO A 497 -8.30 7.58 -5.06
N VAL A 498 -9.37 7.48 -4.27
CA VAL A 498 -9.54 8.34 -3.09
C VAL A 498 -8.41 8.06 -2.11
N ASN A 499 -7.50 9.01 -1.94
CA ASN A 499 -6.47 8.99 -0.92
C ASN A 499 -7.01 9.71 0.34
N GLY A 500 -7.55 8.92 1.27
CA GLY A 500 -8.24 9.41 2.46
C GLY A 500 -7.35 10.29 3.34
N LYS A 501 -7.92 11.39 3.84
CA LYS A 501 -7.25 12.42 4.68
C LYS A 501 -6.01 13.06 4.03
N SER A 502 -5.85 13.00 2.71
CA SER A 502 -4.72 13.59 2.00
C SER A 502 -4.62 15.12 2.18
N GLU A 503 -5.74 15.85 2.09
CA GLU A 503 -5.77 17.30 2.38
C GLU A 503 -5.34 17.61 3.83
N GLN A 504 -5.72 16.74 4.78
CA GLN A 504 -5.29 16.87 6.18
C GLN A 504 -3.77 16.69 6.29
N ARG A 505 -3.21 15.66 5.65
CA ARG A 505 -1.75 15.43 5.62
C ARG A 505 -1.00 16.57 4.94
N MET A 506 -1.52 17.13 3.84
CA MET A 506 -0.96 18.35 3.22
C MET A 506 -0.87 19.49 4.24
N ALA A 507 -1.94 19.72 5.02
CA ALA A 507 -1.93 20.75 6.06
C ALA A 507 -0.93 20.45 7.18
N GLN A 508 -0.82 19.18 7.61
CA GLN A 508 0.13 18.73 8.65
C GLN A 508 1.59 18.91 8.22
N VAL A 509 1.92 18.52 6.98
CA VAL A 509 3.23 18.75 6.38
C VAL A 509 3.53 20.25 6.31
N ASN A 510 2.58 21.07 5.86
CA ASN A 510 2.74 22.52 5.79
C ASN A 510 3.03 23.16 7.17
N VAL A 511 2.32 22.77 8.23
CA VAL A 511 2.58 23.24 9.60
C VAL A 511 3.97 22.83 10.08
N THR A 512 4.38 21.60 9.78
CA THR A 512 5.71 21.08 10.15
C THR A 512 6.82 21.81 9.38
N ALA A 513 6.63 22.04 8.09
CA ALA A 513 7.56 22.79 7.23
C ALA A 513 7.73 24.24 7.68
N ALA A 514 6.64 24.89 8.10
CA ALA A 514 6.69 26.25 8.66
C ALA A 514 7.54 26.32 9.94
N PHE A 515 7.44 25.32 10.82
CA PHE A 515 8.28 25.21 12.01
C PHE A 515 9.77 25.04 11.65
N VAL A 516 10.08 24.12 10.74
CA VAL A 516 11.46 23.91 10.25
C VAL A 516 12.01 25.18 9.59
N SER A 517 11.21 25.85 8.78
CA SER A 517 11.59 27.14 8.17
C SER A 517 11.89 28.21 9.22
N SER A 518 11.14 28.25 10.32
CA SER A 518 11.40 29.19 11.42
C SER A 518 12.70 28.88 12.19
N LEU A 519 13.11 27.61 12.29
CA LEU A 519 14.42 27.23 12.81
C LEU A 519 15.53 27.73 11.87
N LEU A 520 15.42 27.44 10.58
CA LEU A 520 16.42 27.82 9.57
C LEU A 520 16.53 29.34 9.36
N ALA A 521 15.47 30.10 9.66
CA ALA A 521 15.51 31.55 9.65
C ALA A 521 16.40 32.13 10.77
N LEU A 522 16.54 31.43 11.90
CA LEU A 522 17.46 31.81 12.98
C LEU A 522 18.87 31.24 12.78
N ASP A 523 18.96 30.01 12.27
CA ASP A 523 20.21 29.33 11.96
C ASP A 523 20.09 28.54 10.63
N PRO A 524 20.54 29.12 9.50
CA PRO A 524 20.51 28.44 8.20
C PRO A 524 21.37 27.18 8.12
N SER A 525 22.25 26.95 9.09
CA SER A 525 23.12 25.76 9.19
C SER A 525 22.65 24.75 10.24
N ALA A 526 21.42 24.91 10.76
CA ALA A 526 20.89 24.01 11.76
C ALA A 526 20.80 22.56 11.26
N HIS A 527 21.30 21.62 12.07
CA HIS A 527 21.13 20.20 11.84
C HIS A 527 19.72 19.78 12.29
N ILE A 528 18.81 19.61 11.33
CA ILE A 528 17.40 19.32 11.58
C ILE A 528 17.07 17.94 11.04
N ILE A 529 16.36 17.14 11.83
CA ILE A 529 15.90 15.79 11.48
C ILE A 529 14.41 15.70 11.79
N VAL A 530 13.59 15.52 10.77
CA VAL A 530 12.15 15.28 10.91
C VAL A 530 11.91 13.81 10.59
N GLY A 531 11.27 13.06 11.47
CA GLY A 531 10.97 11.67 11.17
C GLY A 531 9.82 11.05 11.95
N GLY A 532 9.40 9.88 11.50
CA GLY A 532 8.24 9.16 12.02
C GLY A 532 7.27 8.73 10.93
N ASP A 533 6.15 8.17 11.38
CA ASP A 533 5.07 7.70 10.54
C ASP A 533 4.30 8.86 9.90
N MET A 534 4.58 9.15 8.62
CA MET A 534 3.91 10.21 7.87
C MET A 534 2.65 9.72 7.16
N ASN A 535 2.38 8.41 7.18
CA ASN A 535 1.21 7.78 6.54
C ASN A 535 1.05 8.18 5.05
N GLU A 536 2.12 8.51 4.34
CA GLU A 536 2.07 8.93 2.95
C GLU A 536 3.35 8.60 2.20
N PHE A 537 3.21 8.32 0.91
CA PHE A 537 4.33 8.08 0.01
C PHE A 537 5.00 9.40 -0.38
N LEU A 538 6.34 9.47 -0.42
CA LEU A 538 7.06 10.63 -1.00
C LEU A 538 6.65 10.86 -2.47
N GLN A 539 6.12 9.84 -3.13
CA GLN A 539 5.61 9.89 -4.49
C GLN A 539 4.29 10.67 -4.62
N THR A 540 3.56 10.89 -3.52
CA THR A 540 2.41 11.80 -3.45
C THR A 540 2.91 13.25 -3.32
N ARG A 541 3.51 13.78 -4.39
CA ARG A 541 4.28 15.05 -4.35
C ARG A 541 3.52 16.21 -3.76
N SER A 542 2.23 16.33 -4.10
CA SER A 542 1.35 17.38 -3.57
C SER A 542 1.27 17.41 -2.03
N VAL A 543 1.42 16.27 -1.33
CA VAL A 543 1.46 16.22 0.15
C VAL A 543 2.78 16.78 0.68
N PHE A 544 3.90 16.42 0.05
CA PHE A 544 5.23 16.74 0.53
C PHE A 544 5.83 18.04 -0.03
N ALA A 545 5.15 18.71 -0.97
CA ALA A 545 5.59 19.96 -1.59
C ALA A 545 6.10 21.03 -0.60
N PRO A 546 5.54 21.22 0.62
CA PRO A 546 6.10 22.17 1.58
C PRO A 546 7.51 21.82 2.11
N PHE A 547 7.95 20.56 1.99
CA PHE A 547 9.32 20.15 2.32
C PHE A 547 10.30 20.27 1.14
N ASP A 548 9.82 20.50 -0.09
CA ASP A 548 10.68 20.61 -1.27
C ASP A 548 11.70 21.75 -1.11
N GLY A 549 12.99 21.42 -1.24
CA GLY A 549 14.09 22.36 -1.04
C GLY A 549 14.35 22.75 0.42
N LEU A 550 13.59 22.20 1.37
CA LEU A 550 13.75 22.43 2.81
C LEU A 550 14.41 21.23 3.50
N LEU A 551 13.96 20.02 3.15
CA LEU A 551 14.45 18.76 3.69
C LEU A 551 14.68 17.75 2.56
N THR A 552 15.63 16.83 2.76
CA THR A 552 15.90 15.71 1.85
C THR A 552 15.69 14.40 2.58
N ASP A 553 15.12 13.41 1.89
CA ASP A 553 14.98 12.05 2.39
C ASP A 553 16.35 11.39 2.66
N MET A 554 16.52 10.83 3.85
CA MET A 554 17.76 10.16 4.27
C MET A 554 18.08 8.94 3.40
N ASN A 555 17.08 8.27 2.83
CA ASN A 555 17.30 7.18 1.87
C ASN A 555 17.98 7.70 0.59
N GLU A 556 17.62 8.90 0.11
CA GLU A 556 18.34 9.57 -0.99
C GLU A 556 19.77 9.92 -0.57
N VAL A 557 19.97 10.49 0.61
CA VAL A 557 21.29 10.89 1.12
C VAL A 557 22.24 9.68 1.22
N ALA A 558 21.73 8.53 1.67
CA ALA A 558 22.50 7.30 1.83
C ALA A 558 22.61 6.46 0.54
N GLY A 559 21.88 6.82 -0.52
CA GLY A 559 21.86 6.04 -1.77
C GLY A 559 21.19 4.68 -1.63
N VAL A 560 20.18 4.55 -0.76
CA VAL A 560 19.41 3.30 -0.62
C VAL A 560 18.64 3.05 -1.93
N PRO A 561 18.74 1.85 -2.53
CA PRO A 561 17.97 1.51 -3.72
C PRO A 561 16.46 1.72 -3.49
N PRO A 562 15.73 2.39 -4.40
CA PRO A 562 14.31 2.70 -4.20
C PRO A 562 13.44 1.49 -3.83
N ALA A 563 13.73 0.30 -4.37
CA ALA A 563 13.00 -0.91 -4.05
C ALA A 563 13.17 -1.38 -2.58
N GLU A 564 14.23 -0.97 -1.88
CA GLU A 564 14.53 -1.43 -0.51
C GLU A 564 14.10 -0.42 0.58
N ARG A 565 13.41 0.67 0.23
CA ARG A 565 13.08 1.77 1.16
C ARG A 565 11.83 1.54 2.03
N TYR A 566 11.13 0.42 1.85
CA TYR A 566 9.84 0.19 2.50
C TYR A 566 9.98 -0.10 3.99
N THR A 567 8.96 0.31 4.75
CA THR A 567 8.82 0.03 6.18
C THR A 567 7.49 -0.62 6.52
N TYR A 568 6.58 -0.72 5.57
CA TYR A 568 5.22 -1.22 5.77
C TYR A 568 4.76 -2.05 4.57
N VAL A 569 3.78 -2.93 4.77
CA VAL A 569 3.19 -3.74 3.70
C VAL A 569 1.68 -3.73 3.76
N TYR A 570 1.04 -3.29 2.68
CA TYR A 570 -0.41 -3.21 2.59
C TYR A 570 -0.88 -3.42 1.16
N GLU A 571 -1.91 -4.24 1.03
CA GLU A 571 -2.38 -4.74 -0.27
C GLU A 571 -1.21 -5.35 -1.07
N GLN A 572 -1.08 -5.01 -2.36
CA GLN A 572 0.00 -5.45 -3.23
C GLN A 572 1.32 -4.67 -3.03
N HIS A 573 1.38 -3.72 -2.09
CA HIS A 573 2.48 -2.78 -1.97
C HIS A 573 3.34 -3.03 -0.74
N ALA A 574 4.66 -3.02 -0.95
CA ALA A 574 5.63 -2.57 0.02
C ALA A 574 5.70 -1.04 -0.01
N GLN A 575 5.63 -0.41 1.16
CA GLN A 575 5.33 0.99 1.35
C GLN A 575 6.39 1.68 2.20
N GLU A 576 6.96 2.77 1.69
CA GLU A 576 7.75 3.72 2.48
C GLU A 576 6.77 4.78 3.02
N ILE A 577 6.41 4.69 4.30
CA ILE A 577 5.52 5.65 4.98
C ILE A 577 6.10 6.18 6.29
N ASP A 578 7.15 5.53 6.81
CA ASP A 578 7.99 6.06 7.88
C ASP A 578 9.22 6.68 7.22
N HIS A 579 9.39 7.99 7.39
CA HIS A 579 10.48 8.72 6.74
C HIS A 579 11.41 9.35 7.76
N ILE A 580 12.68 9.50 7.38
CA ILE A 580 13.62 10.38 8.05
C ILE A 580 14.08 11.42 7.02
N LEU A 581 13.65 12.66 7.22
CA LEU A 581 13.98 13.80 6.38
C LEU A 581 14.99 14.71 7.10
N VAL A 582 16.00 15.20 6.39
CA VAL A 582 17.11 15.95 6.99
C VAL A 582 17.36 17.28 6.29
N SER A 583 17.83 18.29 7.04
CA SER A 583 18.22 19.58 6.47
C SER A 583 19.48 19.48 5.61
N ASP A 584 19.71 20.50 4.77
CA ASP A 584 20.92 20.60 3.93
C ASP A 584 22.22 20.50 4.74
N ALA A 585 22.26 20.99 5.98
CA ALA A 585 23.43 20.90 6.84
C ALA A 585 23.80 19.45 7.19
N VAL A 586 22.80 18.59 7.42
CA VAL A 586 23.01 17.15 7.66
C VAL A 586 23.36 16.46 6.34
N LYS A 587 22.61 16.75 5.26
CA LYS A 587 22.85 16.20 3.92
C LYS A 587 24.27 16.46 3.43
N ALA A 588 24.79 17.68 3.61
CA ALA A 588 26.12 18.08 3.18
C ALA A 588 27.25 17.28 3.86
N LYS A 589 26.98 16.68 5.02
CA LYS A 589 27.91 15.81 5.75
C LYS A 589 27.72 14.32 5.40
N GLY A 590 26.67 13.98 4.65
CA GLY A 590 26.27 12.63 4.33
C GLY A 590 25.74 11.86 5.55
N GLY A 591 25.54 10.56 5.36
CA GLY A 591 25.18 9.64 6.42
C GLY A 591 24.78 8.28 5.86
N ALA A 592 24.15 7.46 6.69
CA ALA A 592 23.66 6.15 6.30
C ALA A 592 22.28 5.91 6.91
N VAL A 593 21.45 5.08 6.28
CA VAL A 593 20.18 4.61 6.83
C VAL A 593 19.97 3.16 6.44
N GLU A 594 19.40 2.38 7.35
CA GLU A 594 19.05 0.98 7.15
C GLU A 594 17.66 0.72 7.72
N HIS A 595 16.80 0.07 6.93
CA HIS A 595 15.53 -0.47 7.36
C HIS A 595 15.73 -1.92 7.79
N VAL A 596 15.30 -2.27 9.01
CA VAL A 596 15.36 -3.65 9.48
C VAL A 596 14.01 -4.30 9.25
N HIS A 597 13.93 -5.14 8.22
CA HIS A 597 12.67 -5.76 7.77
C HIS A 597 12.12 -6.87 8.67
N ILE A 598 12.06 -6.66 9.99
CA ILE A 598 11.71 -7.68 10.97
C ILE A 598 10.23 -7.97 11.06
N ASN A 599 9.38 -7.01 10.73
CA ASN A 599 7.95 -7.18 10.77
C ASN A 599 7.40 -7.51 9.38
N THR A 600 7.86 -6.85 8.33
CA THR A 600 7.40 -7.15 6.97
C THR A 600 7.89 -8.51 6.46
N TRP A 601 9.02 -9.03 6.96
CA TRP A 601 9.51 -10.38 6.63
C TRP A 601 9.03 -11.46 7.58
N ALA A 602 8.19 -11.13 8.58
CA ALA A 602 7.59 -12.14 9.43
C ALA A 602 6.87 -13.21 8.59
N THR A 603 6.78 -14.43 9.10
CA THR A 603 6.11 -15.54 8.38
C THR A 603 4.60 -15.56 8.58
N SER A 604 4.06 -14.63 9.36
CA SER A 604 2.64 -14.37 9.50
C SER A 604 2.40 -13.02 10.16
N LYS A 605 1.21 -12.43 9.94
CA LYS A 605 0.77 -11.21 10.66
C LYS A 605 0.86 -11.34 12.18
N GLY A 606 0.53 -12.52 12.73
CA GLY A 606 0.63 -12.74 14.18
C GLY A 606 2.05 -12.88 14.72
N GLY A 607 3.06 -12.98 13.85
CA GLY A 607 4.48 -12.98 14.21
C GLY A 607 5.09 -11.58 14.29
N GLN A 608 4.37 -10.56 13.83
CA GLN A 608 4.79 -9.16 13.87
C GLN A 608 4.70 -8.61 15.30
N ALA A 609 5.73 -7.88 15.74
CA ALA A 609 5.67 -7.14 17.00
C ALA A 609 5.08 -5.74 16.82
N SER A 610 5.15 -5.22 15.60
CA SER A 610 4.50 -4.03 15.08
C SER A 610 4.22 -4.29 13.60
N ASP A 611 3.24 -3.65 12.99
CA ASP A 611 3.03 -3.71 11.55
C ASP A 611 4.05 -2.90 10.73
N HIS A 612 4.86 -2.07 11.39
CA HIS A 612 5.95 -1.29 10.78
C HIS A 612 7.33 -1.91 11.06
N ASP A 613 8.24 -1.83 10.10
CA ASP A 613 9.65 -2.12 10.29
C ASP A 613 10.37 -0.93 10.95
N PRO A 614 11.26 -1.18 11.92
CA PRO A 614 12.09 -0.12 12.47
C PRO A 614 13.21 0.28 11.51
N THR A 615 13.55 1.57 11.57
CA THR A 615 14.63 2.18 10.80
C THR A 615 15.73 2.70 11.72
N VAL A 616 16.99 2.65 11.29
CA VAL A 616 18.09 3.35 11.96
C VAL A 616 18.88 4.17 10.95
N ALA A 617 19.07 5.45 11.24
CA ALA A 617 19.93 6.37 10.51
C ALA A 617 21.17 6.72 11.32
N LYS A 618 22.27 7.02 10.63
CA LYS A 618 23.49 7.61 11.18
C LYS A 618 23.70 8.98 10.55
N VAL A 619 23.76 10.01 11.40
CA VAL A 619 23.88 11.42 11.01
C VAL A 619 25.09 12.07 11.67
N TRP A 620 25.59 13.12 11.03
CA TRP A 620 26.67 13.96 11.54
C TRP A 620 26.16 15.35 11.93
N VAL A 621 26.50 15.80 13.14
CA VAL A 621 26.04 17.09 13.72
C VAL A 621 27.19 18.07 13.98
N CYS A 622 28.40 17.71 13.56
CA CYS A 622 29.58 18.57 13.45
C CYS A 622 30.57 17.95 12.44
N GLU A 623 31.72 18.59 12.20
CA GLU A 623 32.77 18.04 11.32
C GLU A 623 33.21 16.65 11.78
N ALA A 624 33.27 15.71 10.84
CA ALA A 624 33.83 14.39 11.11
C ALA A 624 35.35 14.56 11.38
N GLU A 625 35.84 14.03 12.50
CA GLU A 625 37.29 14.01 12.77
C GLU A 625 37.98 13.15 11.70
N GLY A 626 38.62 13.77 10.70
CA GLY A 626 39.43 13.08 9.69
C GLY A 626 39.32 13.56 8.23
N GLY A 627 38.61 14.65 7.94
CA GLY A 627 38.52 15.21 6.57
C GLY A 627 39.70 16.10 6.16
N GLU A 628 40.95 15.66 6.28
CA GLU A 628 42.01 16.22 5.41
C GLU A 628 41.97 15.45 4.08
N GLY A 629 41.79 16.17 2.99
CA GLY A 629 41.45 15.62 1.67
C GLY A 629 42.34 14.48 1.20
N SER A 630 41.77 13.28 1.09
CA SER A 630 42.27 12.30 0.12
C SER A 630 41.73 12.69 -1.26
N GLN A 631 42.56 13.37 -2.04
CA GLN A 631 42.45 13.32 -3.49
C GLN A 631 42.53 11.85 -3.90
N HIS A 632 41.39 11.22 -4.19
CA HIS A 632 41.37 10.00 -5.00
C HIS A 632 41.59 10.41 -6.46
N ASN A 633 42.86 10.53 -6.83
CA ASN A 633 43.28 10.16 -8.17
C ASN A 633 43.36 8.63 -8.19
N ASP A 634 42.30 7.97 -8.62
CA ASP A 634 42.39 6.60 -9.12
C ASP A 634 42.02 6.62 -10.60
N ASP A 635 43.04 6.38 -11.41
CA ASP A 635 42.99 6.05 -12.83
C ASP A 635 42.16 4.77 -13.03
N PRO A 636 41.32 4.66 -14.07
CA PRO A 636 40.52 3.46 -14.29
C PRO A 636 41.30 2.46 -15.15
N GLU A 637 42.08 1.57 -14.53
CA GLU A 637 42.55 0.36 -15.22
C GLU A 637 42.33 -0.93 -14.41
N SER A 638 41.35 -1.69 -14.90
CA SER A 638 41.33 -3.16 -14.97
C SER A 638 41.20 -3.97 -13.68
N VAL A 639 39.97 -4.38 -13.35
CA VAL A 639 39.69 -5.78 -12.97
C VAL A 639 38.35 -6.19 -13.58
N ILE A 640 38.42 -6.83 -14.75
CA ILE A 640 37.31 -7.59 -15.33
C ILE A 640 37.21 -8.90 -14.53
N VAL A 641 36.16 -9.06 -13.72
CA VAL A 641 35.77 -10.38 -13.21
C VAL A 641 34.88 -11.02 -14.27
N GLN A 642 35.46 -11.96 -15.02
CA GLN A 642 34.73 -12.82 -15.95
C GLN A 642 33.76 -13.73 -15.19
N ALA A 643 32.46 -13.58 -15.44
CA ALA A 643 31.46 -14.60 -15.14
C ALA A 643 31.53 -15.73 -16.19
N PRO A 644 31.58 -17.02 -15.82
CA PRO A 644 31.57 -18.10 -16.80
C PRO A 644 30.14 -18.43 -17.23
N TRP A 645 29.81 -18.08 -18.47
CA TRP A 645 28.72 -18.66 -19.23
C TRP A 645 29.17 -19.97 -19.88
N ASN A 646 28.49 -21.07 -19.55
CA ASN A 646 28.03 -22.15 -20.44
C ASN A 646 27.95 -23.49 -19.68
N GLN A 647 26.74 -24.07 -19.61
CA GLN A 647 26.54 -25.38 -20.21
C GLN A 647 25.07 -25.63 -20.54
N VAL A 648 24.83 -25.67 -21.85
CA VAL A 648 23.73 -26.38 -22.50
C VAL A 648 23.85 -27.86 -22.19
N VAL A 649 22.77 -28.50 -21.72
CA VAL A 649 22.52 -29.92 -21.95
C VAL A 649 21.08 -30.09 -22.41
N VAL A 650 20.99 -30.70 -23.59
CA VAL A 650 19.79 -31.23 -24.23
C VAL A 650 19.37 -32.51 -23.50
N LEU A 651 18.15 -32.51 -22.93
CA LEU A 651 17.07 -33.50 -23.11
C LEU A 651 15.89 -33.16 -22.19
#